data_AF-A0A952WKS5-F1
#
_entry.id   AF-A0A952WKS5-F1
#
_cell.length_a   1.000
_cell.length_b   1.000
_cell.length_c   1.000
_cell.angle_alpha   90.00
_cell.angle_beta   90.00
_cell.angle_gamma   90.00
#
_symmetry.space_group_name_H-M   'P 1'
#
loop_
_entity.id
_entity.type
_entity.pdbx_description
1 polymer ?
#
loop_
_entity_poly.entity_id
_entity_poly.type
_entity_poly.pdbx_seq_one_letter_code
_entity_poly.pdbx_strand_id
1 'polypeptide(L)'
;MILRRPFLLATALLLGLFVHSVVAAPRSFEQEPIPAAPRTDRKYPASIEAVRFGFDGYLLSDTWAPVRVYVSGNPAINSGAFEGTVSLEFAQDASQSARITSRIVTTPGRIMPTEIIAAIPLATASIRVELRDPAGRVVDERMYWRMQFGDSALPACILKDVELGVVLADKTGMQPSIARALRPPEDVSEPRPSISGRSEARKVDERLACCVVREEELPVCEYGYLGAAFVAARSDVLASLALPKANSLAAWVRSGGCLVVLAGAEPQSWLQLFWQEPPLDIESSSALLPDPAWHTGEPEPSGQFAIAGRALRLTTPVAESGWRIDWPLARTARHDGEPLEGLLAQGPVGFGWIVVVGVDPALLGQTSSELTYHWTRALRNALAEASMRRASGSDYSWRVRGSGSDAPARLAIRTSLDKLTDIPALGDGAFIAIVAFLILLATAIGPFDAIVLRRMNLRAWSWVTALGWILIASVLAAVVPPLIRSGASTSNRLRVNDRIQTPDQNAPFASTALTSLFSSSGSSISLFDPGRPDDPPIGWFRGVSAAYLDEYGRSQPLSTFETFEAEFRPRSGKPVRINSPHPPRSLSMSQWTLRSFMNESAAVPPSVPTVRVTGNDGDWIVEIQNPTGTFAQGAIRVGTRFLALHSESSGSTSNSIKLRSSSREEARSRWDAPPGADSATDAVPDDFQVRTTFAPGTALELPGPRERSRAVNALIASGGWACVYLFESSGHPSLIARAAGSKVDFVASESTVWRILVPLAPEECVKPQPLPAAELKDSKPPRKTRKP
;
A
#
# COMPACT_ATOMS: atom_id res chain seq x y z
N MET A 1 -35.58 -29.27 -47.33
CA MET A 1 -34.35 -28.67 -47.90
C MET A 1 -34.80 -27.44 -48.71
N ILE A 2 -34.13 -26.29 -48.59
CA ILE A 2 -34.53 -24.96 -49.13
C ILE A 2 -35.57 -24.20 -48.28
N LEU A 3 -35.14 -23.61 -47.14
CA LEU A 3 -35.74 -22.40 -46.49
C LEU A 3 -35.11 -22.11 -45.09
N ARG A 4 -33.78 -22.17 -44.94
CA ARG A 4 -33.09 -21.80 -43.67
C ARG A 4 -31.86 -20.90 -43.81
N ARG A 5 -31.56 -20.39 -45.01
CA ARG A 5 -30.35 -19.57 -45.25
C ARG A 5 -30.47 -18.04 -45.04
N PRO A 6 -31.63 -17.36 -45.12
CA PRO A 6 -31.62 -15.89 -45.00
C PRO A 6 -31.51 -15.38 -43.56
N PHE A 7 -31.86 -16.19 -42.55
CA PHE A 7 -31.83 -15.75 -41.15
C PHE A 7 -30.40 -15.69 -40.59
N LEU A 8 -29.55 -16.67 -40.90
CA LEU A 8 -28.16 -16.72 -40.44
C LEU A 8 -27.28 -15.60 -41.03
N LEU A 9 -27.57 -15.16 -42.26
CA LEU A 9 -26.81 -14.08 -42.89
C LEU A 9 -27.16 -12.72 -42.27
N ALA A 10 -28.44 -12.49 -41.93
CA ALA A 10 -28.89 -11.27 -41.26
C ALA A 10 -28.36 -11.18 -39.82
N THR A 11 -28.28 -12.31 -39.09
CA THR A 11 -27.67 -12.34 -37.75
C THR A 11 -26.15 -12.14 -37.81
N ALA A 12 -25.47 -12.69 -38.82
CA ALA A 12 -24.02 -12.46 -39.02
C ALA A 12 -23.70 -11.02 -39.45
N LEU A 13 -24.57 -10.37 -40.24
CA LEU A 13 -24.41 -8.96 -40.62
C LEU A 13 -24.75 -8.00 -39.47
N LEU A 14 -25.73 -8.32 -38.63
CA LEU A 14 -26.02 -7.57 -37.40
C LEU A 14 -24.93 -7.75 -36.35
N LEU A 15 -24.35 -8.95 -36.20
CA LEU A 15 -23.15 -9.15 -35.38
C LEU A 15 -21.92 -8.44 -35.99
N GLY A 16 -21.74 -8.47 -37.31
CA GLY A 16 -20.64 -7.79 -37.98
C GLY A 16 -20.70 -6.26 -37.87
N LEU A 17 -21.91 -5.68 -37.90
CA LEU A 17 -22.15 -4.26 -37.70
C LEU A 17 -22.07 -3.84 -36.22
N PHE A 18 -22.38 -4.73 -35.26
CA PHE A 18 -22.13 -4.47 -33.83
C PHE A 18 -20.64 -4.62 -33.45
N VAL A 19 -19.89 -5.49 -34.15
CA VAL A 19 -18.45 -5.67 -33.93
C VAL A 19 -17.60 -4.58 -34.63
N HIS A 20 -18.17 -3.84 -35.59
CA HIS A 20 -17.57 -2.60 -36.13
C HIS A 20 -17.91 -1.35 -35.29
N SER A 21 -18.32 -1.52 -34.03
CA SER A 21 -18.26 -0.45 -33.05
C SER A 21 -16.82 0.08 -33.04
N VAL A 22 -16.68 1.31 -33.53
CA VAL A 22 -15.46 2.10 -33.66
C VAL A 22 -14.54 1.84 -32.45
N VAL A 23 -13.53 1.00 -32.64
CA VAL A 23 -12.33 1.00 -31.78
C VAL A 23 -11.62 2.30 -32.12
N ALA A 24 -12.16 3.41 -31.62
CA ALA A 24 -11.45 4.66 -31.62
C ALA A 24 -10.18 4.39 -30.81
N ALA A 25 -9.01 4.57 -31.43
CA ALA A 25 -7.76 4.49 -30.72
C ALA A 25 -7.90 5.31 -29.42
N PRO A 26 -7.53 4.74 -28.26
CA PRO A 26 -7.63 5.45 -27.00
C PRO A 26 -6.88 6.77 -27.16
N ARG A 27 -7.60 7.90 -27.10
CA ARG A 27 -6.94 9.20 -27.04
C ARG A 27 -6.07 9.18 -25.78
N SER A 28 -4.80 9.55 -25.92
CA SER A 28 -3.95 9.88 -24.78
C SER A 28 -4.78 10.75 -23.85
N PHE A 29 -4.98 10.29 -22.61
CA PHE A 29 -5.73 11.02 -21.60
C PHE A 29 -4.95 12.30 -21.27
N GLU A 30 -5.17 13.35 -22.05
CA GLU A 30 -4.77 14.69 -21.64
C GLU A 30 -5.63 15.01 -20.43
N GLN A 31 -4.99 15.15 -19.27
CA GLN A 31 -5.66 15.67 -18.08
C GLN A 31 -6.43 16.93 -18.45
N GLU A 32 -7.62 17.11 -17.87
CA GLU A 32 -8.39 18.33 -18.06
C GLU A 32 -7.46 19.53 -17.76
N PRO A 33 -7.21 20.41 -18.75
CA PRO A 33 -6.35 21.55 -18.53
C PRO A 33 -7.00 22.41 -17.45
N ILE A 34 -6.21 22.76 -16.42
CA ILE A 34 -6.71 23.69 -15.40
C ILE A 34 -7.04 24.98 -16.14
N PRO A 35 -8.30 25.46 -16.08
CA PRO A 35 -8.68 26.63 -16.84
C PRO A 35 -7.89 27.82 -16.33
N ALA A 36 -7.43 28.69 -17.25
CA ALA A 36 -6.65 29.87 -16.87
C ALA A 36 -7.46 30.86 -16.01
N ALA A 37 -8.80 30.77 -16.06
CA ALA A 37 -9.72 31.58 -15.27
C ALA A 37 -10.88 30.71 -14.72
N PRO A 38 -11.42 31.05 -13.54
CA PRO A 38 -12.62 30.43 -12.98
C PRO A 38 -13.79 30.36 -13.96
N ARG A 39 -14.51 29.24 -14.02
CA ARG A 39 -15.80 29.17 -14.72
C ARG A 39 -16.82 30.00 -13.93
N THR A 40 -17.46 30.96 -14.59
CA THR A 40 -18.46 31.84 -13.97
C THR A 40 -19.88 31.32 -14.21
N ASP A 41 -20.21 30.16 -13.64
CA ASP A 41 -21.62 29.77 -13.55
C ASP A 41 -22.29 30.66 -12.49
N ARG A 42 -23.26 31.49 -12.92
CA ARG A 42 -23.94 32.45 -12.03
C ARG A 42 -24.72 31.78 -10.89
N LYS A 43 -24.95 30.47 -10.94
CA LYS A 43 -25.85 29.78 -10.01
C LYS A 43 -25.20 29.38 -8.68
N TYR A 44 -23.90 29.11 -8.65
CA TYR A 44 -23.24 28.52 -7.48
C TYR A 44 -22.15 29.43 -6.90
N PRO A 45 -21.98 29.50 -5.56
CA PRO A 45 -20.96 30.32 -4.91
C PRO A 45 -19.52 29.87 -5.19
N ALA A 46 -19.32 28.62 -5.63
CA ALA A 46 -18.03 28.05 -6.00
C ALA A 46 -18.23 26.89 -6.98
N SER A 47 -17.17 26.49 -7.67
CA SER A 47 -17.18 25.37 -8.63
C SER A 47 -15.89 24.55 -8.56
N ILE A 48 -16.03 23.25 -8.84
CA ILE A 48 -14.93 22.32 -9.09
C ILE A 48 -14.49 22.52 -10.55
N GLU A 49 -13.30 23.10 -10.72
CA GLU A 49 -12.71 23.41 -12.02
C GLU A 49 -12.00 22.22 -12.65
N ALA A 50 -11.35 21.39 -11.84
CA ALA A 50 -10.67 20.18 -12.28
C ALA A 50 -10.45 19.21 -11.11
N VAL A 51 -10.39 17.91 -11.41
CA VAL A 51 -9.92 16.88 -10.47
C VAL A 51 -8.80 16.10 -11.12
N ARG A 52 -7.65 16.05 -10.47
CA ARG A 52 -6.48 15.30 -10.93
C ARG A 52 -6.19 14.15 -9.98
N PHE A 53 -6.16 12.94 -10.51
CA PHE A 53 -5.87 11.74 -9.74
C PHE A 53 -4.39 11.34 -9.92
N GLY A 54 -3.75 10.99 -8.81
CA GLY A 54 -2.38 10.54 -8.73
C GLY A 54 -1.35 11.51 -9.35
N PHE A 55 -0.45 10.96 -10.16
CA PHE A 55 0.63 11.70 -10.81
C PHE A 55 0.41 11.70 -12.31
N ASP A 56 0.19 12.88 -12.89
CA ASP A 56 -0.14 13.03 -14.32
C ASP A 56 -1.33 12.14 -14.78
N GLY A 57 -2.27 11.89 -13.86
CA GLY A 57 -3.49 11.11 -14.11
C GLY A 57 -3.34 9.67 -13.66
N TYR A 58 -2.11 9.15 -13.60
CA TYR A 58 -1.81 7.78 -13.21
C TYR A 58 -2.00 7.56 -11.71
N LEU A 59 -2.78 6.54 -11.39
CA LEU A 59 -3.14 6.18 -10.02
C LEU A 59 -2.80 4.70 -9.79
N LEU A 60 -1.89 4.40 -8.87
CA LEU A 60 -1.64 3.00 -8.52
C LEU A 60 -2.79 2.49 -7.64
N SER A 61 -3.38 1.35 -8.01
CA SER A 61 -4.46 0.74 -7.23
C SER A 61 -4.01 0.37 -5.81
N ASP A 62 -4.95 0.46 -4.86
CA ASP A 62 -4.77 -0.02 -3.48
C ASP A 62 -3.52 0.54 -2.78
N THR A 63 -3.10 1.74 -3.20
CA THR A 63 -1.93 2.44 -2.69
C THR A 63 -2.29 3.91 -2.49
N TRP A 64 -1.74 4.55 -1.46
CA TRP A 64 -2.02 5.95 -1.18
C TRP A 64 -1.46 6.86 -2.28
N ALA A 65 -2.31 7.70 -2.84
CA ALA A 65 -1.94 8.65 -3.88
C ALA A 65 -2.75 9.95 -3.73
N PRO A 66 -2.22 11.08 -4.25
CA PRO A 66 -2.91 12.35 -4.16
C PRO A 66 -4.10 12.41 -5.14
N VAL A 67 -5.17 13.06 -4.70
CA VAL A 67 -6.29 13.52 -5.53
C VAL A 67 -6.38 15.02 -5.30
N ARG A 68 -6.11 15.79 -6.35
CA ARG A 68 -6.09 17.26 -6.30
C ARG A 68 -7.37 17.79 -6.90
N VAL A 69 -8.11 18.54 -6.09
CA VAL A 69 -9.35 19.19 -6.49
C VAL A 69 -9.09 20.68 -6.59
N TYR A 70 -9.26 21.22 -7.78
CA TYR A 70 -9.09 22.63 -8.08
C TYR A 70 -10.44 23.31 -7.97
N VAL A 71 -10.57 24.26 -7.03
CA VAL A 71 -11.84 24.93 -6.75
C VAL A 71 -11.67 26.42 -6.94
N SER A 72 -12.68 27.05 -7.53
CA SER A 72 -12.74 28.50 -7.65
C SER A 72 -13.97 29.03 -6.93
N GLY A 73 -13.87 30.25 -6.37
CA GLY A 73 -15.01 30.98 -5.84
C GLY A 73 -15.63 31.86 -6.93
N ASN A 74 -16.96 31.95 -6.95
CA ASN A 74 -17.69 32.73 -7.95
C ASN A 74 -17.62 34.23 -7.62
N PRO A 75 -16.92 35.06 -8.42
CA PRO A 75 -16.76 36.49 -8.11
C PRO A 75 -18.08 37.27 -8.06
N ALA A 76 -19.15 36.75 -8.68
CA ALA A 76 -20.48 37.36 -8.65
C ALA A 76 -21.23 37.15 -7.32
N ILE A 77 -20.77 36.23 -6.46
CA ILE A 77 -21.43 35.86 -5.20
C ILE A 77 -20.44 36.04 -4.05
N ASN A 78 -20.81 36.78 -3.01
CA ASN A 78 -19.98 37.00 -1.82
C ASN A 78 -18.53 37.43 -2.13
N SER A 79 -18.35 38.30 -3.12
CA SER A 79 -17.04 38.76 -3.61
C SER A 79 -16.09 37.68 -4.14
N GLY A 80 -16.54 36.44 -4.37
CA GLY A 80 -15.71 35.32 -4.81
C GLY A 80 -14.93 34.61 -3.71
N ALA A 81 -15.16 34.96 -2.45
CA ALA A 81 -14.63 34.20 -1.33
C ALA A 81 -15.56 33.03 -1.02
N PHE A 82 -14.99 31.83 -0.89
CA PHE A 82 -15.73 30.64 -0.51
C PHE A 82 -14.97 29.90 0.60
N GLU A 83 -15.71 29.44 1.60
CA GLU A 83 -15.24 28.50 2.62
C GLU A 83 -16.14 27.28 2.55
N GLY A 84 -15.57 26.08 2.65
CA GLY A 84 -16.35 24.86 2.61
C GLY A 84 -15.50 23.61 2.80
N THR A 85 -16.04 22.49 2.32
CA THR A 85 -15.37 21.19 2.35
C THR A 85 -15.44 20.54 0.98
N VAL A 86 -14.35 19.92 0.57
CA VAL A 86 -14.29 19.00 -0.56
C VAL A 86 -14.36 17.59 0.01
N SER A 87 -15.23 16.75 -0.54
CA SER A 87 -15.32 15.34 -0.17
C SER A 87 -15.08 14.44 -1.37
N LEU A 88 -14.33 13.37 -1.16
CA LEU A 88 -14.02 12.32 -2.14
C LEU A 88 -14.65 11.02 -1.63
N GLU A 89 -15.61 10.48 -2.36
CA GLU A 89 -16.32 9.24 -2.01
C GLU A 89 -16.12 8.17 -3.09
N PHE A 90 -15.78 6.95 -2.67
CA PHE A 90 -15.57 5.80 -3.55
C PHE A 90 -15.83 4.48 -2.84
N ALA A 91 -16.14 3.43 -3.60
CA ALA A 91 -16.24 2.08 -3.05
C ALA A 91 -14.83 1.55 -2.72
N GLN A 92 -14.58 1.27 -1.44
CA GLN A 92 -13.28 0.81 -0.97
C GLN A 92 -13.13 -0.72 -1.09
N ASP A 93 -14.22 -1.45 -0.89
CA ASP A 93 -14.30 -2.87 -1.17
C ASP A 93 -15.77 -3.27 -1.34
N ALA A 94 -16.04 -4.58 -1.38
CA ALA A 94 -17.40 -5.12 -1.50
C ALA A 94 -18.34 -4.73 -0.33
N SER A 95 -17.76 -4.46 0.83
CA SER A 95 -18.45 -4.26 2.09
C SER A 95 -18.55 -2.80 2.52
N GLN A 96 -17.67 -1.91 2.06
CA GLN A 96 -17.66 -0.52 2.50
C GLN A 96 -17.25 0.47 1.40
N SER A 97 -17.84 1.67 1.50
CA SER A 97 -17.36 2.87 0.80
C SER A 97 -16.47 3.68 1.73
N ALA A 98 -15.56 4.47 1.18
CA ALA A 98 -14.79 5.49 1.89
C ALA A 98 -15.25 6.88 1.45
N ARG A 99 -15.35 7.82 2.38
CA ARG A 99 -15.52 9.25 2.15
C ARG A 99 -14.43 10.00 2.89
N ILE A 100 -13.68 10.80 2.16
CA ILE A 100 -12.56 11.54 2.67
C ILE A 100 -12.86 13.03 2.49
N THR A 101 -12.90 13.80 3.57
CA THR A 101 -13.26 15.22 3.53
C THR A 101 -12.07 16.11 3.87
N SER A 102 -11.84 17.17 3.10
CA SER A 102 -10.82 18.19 3.37
C SER A 102 -11.45 19.59 3.35
N ARG A 103 -10.99 20.49 4.23
CA ARG A 103 -11.45 21.88 4.26
C ARG A 103 -10.81 22.69 3.15
N ILE A 104 -11.56 23.61 2.58
CA ILE A 104 -11.08 24.51 1.55
C ILE A 104 -11.51 25.95 1.82
N VAL A 105 -10.61 26.88 1.51
CA VAL A 105 -10.90 28.31 1.42
C VAL A 105 -10.38 28.82 0.09
N THR A 106 -11.20 29.54 -0.66
CA THR A 106 -10.81 30.15 -1.94
C THR A 106 -10.59 31.65 -1.80
N THR A 107 -9.55 32.14 -2.45
CA THR A 107 -9.35 33.58 -2.64
C THR A 107 -10.13 34.04 -3.88
N PRO A 108 -10.85 35.18 -3.82
CA PRO A 108 -11.53 35.76 -4.98
C PRO A 108 -10.70 35.77 -6.27
N GLY A 109 -11.28 35.27 -7.36
CA GLY A 109 -10.66 35.28 -8.69
C GLY A 109 -9.48 34.32 -8.85
N ARG A 110 -9.20 33.45 -7.88
CA ARG A 110 -8.13 32.44 -7.96
C ARG A 110 -8.69 31.03 -7.85
N ILE A 111 -8.07 30.12 -8.59
CA ILE A 111 -8.29 28.68 -8.45
C ILE A 111 -7.34 28.19 -7.35
N MET A 112 -7.91 27.58 -6.31
CA MET A 112 -7.16 27.05 -5.18
C MET A 112 -7.17 25.51 -5.25
N PRO A 113 -6.00 24.86 -5.25
CA PRO A 113 -5.92 23.41 -5.15
C PRO A 113 -6.16 22.96 -3.70
N THR A 114 -6.90 21.87 -3.53
CA THR A 114 -6.98 21.10 -2.29
C THR A 114 -6.53 19.68 -2.56
N GLU A 115 -5.60 19.20 -1.75
CA GLU A 115 -5.07 17.84 -1.85
C GLU A 115 -5.79 16.91 -0.88
N ILE A 116 -6.26 15.76 -1.40
CA ILE A 116 -6.84 14.66 -0.65
C ILE A 116 -5.97 13.43 -0.92
N ILE A 117 -5.44 12.77 0.09
CA ILE A 117 -4.69 11.52 -0.11
C ILE A 117 -5.64 10.34 0.08
N ALA A 118 -5.71 9.44 -0.91
CA ALA A 118 -6.65 8.33 -0.93
C ALA A 118 -6.00 7.06 -1.47
N ALA A 119 -6.39 5.91 -0.91
CA ALA A 119 -6.04 4.59 -1.44
C ALA A 119 -7.24 4.02 -2.19
N ILE A 120 -7.31 4.31 -3.49
CA ILE A 120 -8.44 3.94 -4.35
C ILE A 120 -8.21 2.51 -4.88
N PRO A 121 -9.10 1.56 -4.60
CA PRO A 121 -8.95 0.18 -5.04
C PRO A 121 -9.07 0.01 -6.55
N LEU A 122 -8.48 -1.06 -7.08
CA LEU A 122 -8.64 -1.42 -8.49
C LEU A 122 -10.10 -1.69 -8.89
N ALA A 123 -10.92 -2.16 -7.94
CA ALA A 123 -12.31 -2.51 -8.19
C ALA A 123 -13.27 -1.30 -8.22
N THR A 124 -12.78 -0.09 -7.97
CA THR A 124 -13.61 1.12 -7.89
C THR A 124 -14.37 1.36 -9.21
N ALA A 125 -15.70 1.30 -9.14
CA ALA A 125 -16.56 1.51 -10.30
C ALA A 125 -16.81 3.00 -10.57
N SER A 126 -16.91 3.79 -9.50
CA SER A 126 -17.09 5.23 -9.57
C SER A 126 -16.43 5.95 -8.40
N ILE A 127 -16.12 7.22 -8.63
CA ILE A 127 -15.65 8.17 -7.63
C ILE A 127 -16.54 9.40 -7.72
N ARG A 128 -17.04 9.86 -6.58
CA ARG A 128 -17.78 11.10 -6.45
C ARG A 128 -16.91 12.14 -5.74
N VAL A 129 -16.84 13.34 -6.28
CA VAL A 129 -16.21 14.50 -5.66
C VAL A 129 -17.28 15.55 -5.43
N GLU A 130 -17.56 15.90 -4.18
CA GLU A 130 -18.56 16.92 -3.84
C GLU A 130 -17.89 18.11 -3.16
N LEU A 131 -18.31 19.31 -3.54
CA LEU A 131 -18.00 20.55 -2.85
C LEU A 131 -19.21 20.95 -2.00
N ARG A 132 -19.01 21.15 -0.70
CA ARG A 132 -20.07 21.53 0.25
C ARG A 132 -19.75 22.85 0.93
N ASP A 133 -20.77 23.68 1.13
CA ASP A 133 -20.66 24.93 1.87
C ASP A 133 -20.57 24.68 3.41
N PRO A 134 -20.40 25.72 4.25
CA PRO A 134 -20.31 25.54 5.70
C PRO A 134 -21.62 25.04 6.33
N ALA A 135 -22.76 25.17 5.64
CA ALA A 135 -24.04 24.61 6.05
C ALA A 135 -24.20 23.13 5.62
N GLY A 136 -23.19 22.54 4.98
CA GLY A 136 -23.16 21.15 4.52
C GLY A 136 -23.92 20.92 3.21
N ARG A 137 -24.43 21.97 2.54
CA ARG A 137 -25.16 21.85 1.27
C ARG A 137 -24.18 21.60 0.13
N VAL A 138 -24.52 20.69 -0.78
CA VAL A 138 -23.72 20.44 -1.99
C VAL A 138 -23.85 21.64 -2.92
N VAL A 139 -22.72 22.25 -3.24
CA VAL A 139 -22.57 23.40 -4.13
C VAL A 139 -22.22 22.96 -5.54
N ASP A 140 -21.35 21.97 -5.67
CA ASP A 140 -20.96 21.37 -6.95
C ASP A 140 -20.62 19.89 -6.75
N GLU A 141 -20.76 19.09 -7.79
CA GLU A 141 -20.50 17.65 -7.79
C GLU A 141 -19.87 17.21 -9.12
N ARG A 142 -18.82 16.39 -9.04
CA ARG A 142 -18.25 15.66 -10.16
C ARG A 142 -18.34 14.17 -9.88
N MET A 143 -18.75 13.41 -10.88
CA MET A 143 -18.82 11.95 -10.80
C MET A 143 -18.01 11.35 -11.92
N TYR A 144 -17.11 10.44 -11.55
CA TYR A 144 -16.22 9.73 -12.46
C TYR A 144 -16.60 8.26 -12.47
N TRP A 145 -16.70 7.66 -13.65
CA TRP A 145 -17.07 6.25 -13.85
C TRP A 145 -16.03 5.48 -14.67
N ARG A 146 -15.76 4.23 -14.29
CA ARG A 146 -14.76 3.40 -14.98
C ARG A 146 -15.14 3.04 -16.43
N MET A 147 -16.43 2.90 -16.72
CA MET A 147 -16.93 2.46 -18.04
C MET A 147 -17.45 3.60 -18.92
N GLN A 148 -17.23 4.87 -18.55
CA GLN A 148 -17.65 6.00 -19.38
C GLN A 148 -16.52 6.52 -20.27
N PHE A 149 -16.89 7.06 -21.42
CA PHE A 149 -16.01 7.82 -22.30
C PHE A 149 -16.24 9.32 -22.09
N GLY A 150 -15.19 10.15 -22.18
CA GLY A 150 -15.25 11.61 -22.03
C GLY A 150 -14.85 12.13 -20.64
N ASP A 151 -15.23 13.37 -20.32
CA ASP A 151 -14.75 14.12 -19.13
C ASP A 151 -15.18 13.51 -17.78
N SER A 152 -16.15 12.59 -17.79
CA SER A 152 -16.62 11.84 -16.61
C SER A 152 -16.05 10.42 -16.54
N ALA A 153 -15.12 10.08 -17.42
CA ALA A 153 -14.38 8.84 -17.28
C ALA A 153 -13.48 8.92 -16.05
N LEU A 154 -13.47 7.87 -15.23
CA LEU A 154 -12.33 7.67 -14.34
C LEU A 154 -11.07 7.65 -15.20
N PRO A 155 -9.98 8.30 -14.77
CA PRO A 155 -8.71 8.21 -15.46
C PRO A 155 -8.45 6.73 -15.79
N ALA A 156 -8.20 6.43 -17.06
CA ALA A 156 -8.05 5.05 -17.57
C ALA A 156 -6.89 4.26 -16.92
N CYS A 157 -6.19 4.85 -15.97
CA CYS A 157 -4.89 4.51 -15.44
C CYS A 157 -4.94 4.20 -13.94
N ILE A 158 -6.00 3.54 -13.45
CA ILE A 158 -5.82 2.71 -12.26
C ILE A 158 -4.92 1.55 -12.68
N LEU A 159 -3.61 1.76 -12.53
CA LEU A 159 -2.61 0.85 -13.03
C LEU A 159 -2.67 -0.46 -12.22
N LYS A 160 -2.70 -1.56 -12.96
CA LYS A 160 -2.50 -2.92 -12.44
C LYS A 160 -1.15 -3.39 -12.94
N ASP A 161 -0.34 -3.96 -12.05
CA ASP A 161 0.93 -4.60 -12.39
C ASP A 161 2.00 -3.70 -13.05
N VAL A 162 1.81 -2.38 -13.06
CA VAL A 162 2.77 -1.37 -13.54
C VAL A 162 3.33 -0.60 -12.35
N GLU A 163 4.63 -0.40 -12.32
CA GLU A 163 5.32 0.52 -11.42
C GLU A 163 5.29 1.94 -12.01
N LEU A 164 4.93 2.92 -11.19
CA LEU A 164 4.88 4.32 -11.60
C LEU A 164 6.10 5.08 -11.06
N GLY A 165 7.02 5.45 -11.94
CA GLY A 165 8.04 6.45 -11.67
C GLY A 165 7.46 7.86 -11.78
N VAL A 166 7.83 8.74 -10.85
CA VAL A 166 7.46 10.16 -10.87
C VAL A 166 8.71 10.97 -11.15
N VAL A 167 8.73 11.73 -12.23
CA VAL A 167 9.89 12.50 -12.67
C VAL A 167 9.59 13.98 -12.52
N LEU A 168 10.43 14.72 -11.79
CA LEU A 168 10.25 16.16 -11.65
C LEU A 168 10.72 16.88 -12.90
N ALA A 169 9.83 17.71 -13.46
CA ALA A 169 10.17 18.63 -14.54
C ALA A 169 11.20 19.66 -14.04
N ASP A 170 12.18 19.97 -14.90
CA ASP A 170 13.02 21.15 -14.71
C ASP A 170 12.20 22.43 -14.96
N LYS A 171 12.61 23.57 -14.38
CA LYS A 171 12.03 24.91 -14.60
C LYS A 171 11.99 25.30 -16.08
N THR A 172 12.90 24.75 -16.88
CA THR A 172 12.96 24.93 -18.34
C THR A 172 11.87 24.16 -19.10
N GLY A 173 11.13 23.27 -18.42
CA GLY A 173 10.14 22.39 -19.05
C GLY A 173 10.74 21.27 -19.89
N MET A 174 12.07 21.13 -19.95
CA MET A 174 12.71 20.03 -20.66
C MET A 174 12.39 18.70 -19.97
N GLN A 175 11.88 17.74 -20.75
CA GLN A 175 11.64 16.37 -20.27
C GLN A 175 12.98 15.69 -19.95
N PRO A 176 13.19 15.24 -18.69
CA PRO A 176 14.37 14.48 -18.34
C PRO A 176 14.50 13.21 -19.19
N SER A 177 15.74 12.77 -19.45
CA SER A 177 16.00 11.58 -20.27
C SER A 177 15.27 10.33 -19.74
N ILE A 178 15.16 10.17 -18.42
CA ILE A 178 14.42 9.08 -17.78
C ILE A 178 12.95 9.00 -18.23
N ALA A 179 12.28 10.15 -18.37
CA ALA A 179 10.89 10.18 -18.82
C ALA A 179 10.76 9.84 -20.30
N ARG A 180 11.77 10.16 -21.12
CA ARG A 180 11.84 9.75 -22.53
C ARG A 180 12.13 8.25 -22.67
N ALA A 181 12.95 7.71 -21.77
CA ALA A 181 13.36 6.31 -21.74
C ALA A 181 12.24 5.36 -21.32
N LEU A 182 11.43 5.80 -20.35
CA LEU A 182 10.43 4.98 -19.66
C LEU A 182 9.03 5.55 -19.88
N ARG A 183 8.71 5.89 -21.14
CA ARG A 183 7.39 6.41 -21.48
C ARG A 183 6.32 5.36 -21.16
N PRO A 184 5.18 5.77 -20.58
CA PRO A 184 4.04 4.88 -20.45
C PRO A 184 3.68 4.35 -21.85
N PRO A 185 3.37 3.06 -22.00
CA PRO A 185 2.86 2.55 -23.26
C PRO A 185 1.61 3.37 -23.66
N GLU A 186 1.54 3.84 -24.92
CA GLU A 186 0.36 4.58 -25.42
C GLU A 186 -0.94 3.76 -25.30
N ASP A 187 -0.83 2.43 -25.18
CA ASP A 187 -1.93 1.45 -25.19
C ASP A 187 -2.29 0.87 -23.79
N VAL A 188 -1.85 1.46 -22.66
CA VAL A 188 -2.12 0.89 -21.29
C VAL A 188 -3.61 0.72 -20.97
N SER A 189 -4.51 1.35 -21.73
CA SER A 189 -5.96 1.26 -21.55
C SER A 189 -6.57 -0.13 -21.78
N GLU A 190 -5.89 -1.07 -22.44
CA GLU A 190 -6.40 -2.46 -22.57
C GLU A 190 -5.38 -3.51 -22.08
N PRO A 191 -5.72 -4.28 -21.03
CA PRO A 191 -4.89 -5.41 -20.63
C PRO A 191 -4.94 -6.47 -21.73
N ARG A 192 -3.94 -6.47 -22.62
CA ARG A 192 -3.78 -7.57 -23.57
C ARG A 192 -3.43 -8.83 -22.77
N PRO A 193 -4.22 -9.91 -22.87
CA PRO A 193 -3.85 -11.18 -22.23
C PRO A 193 -2.47 -11.59 -22.73
N SER A 194 -1.54 -11.84 -21.80
CA SER A 194 -0.17 -12.15 -22.16
C SER A 194 -0.16 -13.48 -22.94
N ILE A 195 0.22 -13.43 -24.22
CA ILE A 195 0.37 -14.65 -25.02
C ILE A 195 1.64 -15.34 -24.50
N SER A 196 1.43 -16.43 -23.76
CA SER A 196 2.45 -17.25 -23.10
C SER A 196 3.66 -17.54 -24.02
N GLY A 197 4.84 -17.02 -23.68
CA GLY A 197 6.10 -17.40 -24.36
C GLY A 197 7.24 -16.38 -24.43
N ARG A 198 7.10 -15.15 -23.93
CA ARG A 198 8.20 -14.16 -23.93
C ARG A 198 9.01 -14.17 -22.62
N SER A 199 10.34 -14.05 -22.76
CA SER A 199 11.37 -14.01 -21.69
C SER A 199 11.05 -12.97 -20.60
N GLU A 200 11.32 -13.31 -19.34
CA GLU A 200 11.03 -12.50 -18.16
C GLU A 200 11.78 -11.16 -18.10
N ALA A 201 12.98 -11.08 -18.68
CA ALA A 201 13.77 -9.84 -18.74
C ALA A 201 13.01 -8.71 -19.44
N ARG A 202 12.31 -9.04 -20.53
CA ARG A 202 11.51 -8.10 -21.30
C ARG A 202 10.26 -7.65 -20.55
N LYS A 203 9.81 -8.39 -19.54
CA LYS A 203 8.60 -8.06 -18.77
C LYS A 203 8.83 -6.92 -17.78
N VAL A 204 10.07 -6.65 -17.34
CA VAL A 204 10.35 -5.56 -16.40
C VAL A 204 10.26 -4.21 -17.12
N ASP A 205 10.86 -4.10 -18.30
CA ASP A 205 10.80 -2.88 -19.14
C ASP A 205 9.36 -2.53 -19.54
N GLU A 206 8.52 -3.53 -19.79
CA GLU A 206 7.11 -3.34 -20.14
C GLU A 206 6.22 -2.86 -18.96
N ARG A 207 6.74 -2.93 -17.72
CA ARG A 207 5.96 -2.66 -16.49
C ARG A 207 6.39 -1.41 -15.74
N LEU A 208 7.37 -0.65 -16.24
CA LEU A 208 7.74 0.62 -15.63
C LEU A 208 7.27 1.78 -16.49
N ALA A 209 6.42 2.63 -15.93
CA ALA A 209 5.95 3.85 -16.56
C ALA A 209 6.44 5.06 -15.78
N CYS A 210 6.92 6.10 -16.47
CA CYS A 210 7.28 7.36 -15.85
C CYS A 210 6.31 8.47 -16.27
N CYS A 211 5.86 9.25 -15.29
CA CYS A 211 5.14 10.49 -15.53
C CYS A 211 6.03 11.70 -15.20
N VAL A 212 5.82 12.81 -15.89
CA VAL A 212 6.53 14.07 -15.59
C VAL A 212 5.59 14.98 -14.83
N VAL A 213 5.96 15.35 -13.61
CA VAL A 213 5.15 16.23 -12.76
C VAL A 213 5.90 17.52 -12.45
N ARG A 214 5.13 18.58 -12.24
CA ARG A 214 5.70 19.87 -11.82
C ARG A 214 5.94 19.88 -10.32
N GLU A 215 6.81 20.79 -9.86
CA GLU A 215 7.01 21.00 -8.43
C GLU A 215 5.69 21.29 -7.72
N GLU A 216 4.82 22.14 -8.28
CA GLU A 216 3.51 22.46 -7.68
C GLU A 216 2.63 21.22 -7.44
N GLU A 217 2.80 20.17 -8.24
CA GLU A 217 2.04 18.91 -8.20
C GLU A 217 2.67 17.86 -7.29
N LEU A 218 3.77 18.16 -6.60
CA LEU A 218 4.28 17.26 -5.59
C LEU A 218 3.40 17.26 -4.33
N PRO A 219 3.10 16.09 -3.74
CA PRO A 219 2.38 16.01 -2.48
C PRO A 219 3.07 16.73 -1.33
N VAL A 220 2.30 17.42 -0.50
CA VAL A 220 2.81 17.98 0.76
C VAL A 220 2.76 16.98 1.91
N CYS A 221 2.21 15.78 1.65
CA CYS A 221 2.13 14.66 2.58
C CYS A 221 2.93 13.45 2.06
N GLU A 222 3.72 12.83 2.95
CA GLU A 222 4.61 11.69 2.65
C GLU A 222 3.83 10.49 2.08
N TYR A 223 2.59 10.27 2.54
CA TYR A 223 1.73 9.18 2.07
C TYR A 223 1.22 9.40 0.64
N GLY A 224 1.20 10.64 0.15
CA GLY A 224 0.89 10.91 -1.26
C GLY A 224 1.92 10.31 -2.21
N TYR A 225 3.13 10.02 -1.74
CA TYR A 225 4.19 9.43 -2.55
C TYR A 225 4.16 7.90 -2.61
N LEU A 226 3.33 7.21 -1.81
CA LEU A 226 3.32 5.73 -1.83
C LEU A 226 2.86 5.17 -3.17
N GLY A 227 2.02 5.90 -3.92
CA GLY A 227 1.63 5.55 -5.29
C GLY A 227 2.76 5.64 -6.32
N ALA A 228 3.95 6.10 -5.93
CA ALA A 228 5.15 6.15 -6.77
C ALA A 228 6.13 5.04 -6.38
N ALA A 229 6.60 4.27 -7.35
CA ALA A 229 7.68 3.31 -7.16
C ALA A 229 9.02 4.01 -6.88
N PHE A 230 9.23 5.16 -7.51
CA PHE A 230 10.31 6.09 -7.20
C PHE A 230 9.96 7.52 -7.60
N VAL A 231 10.63 8.49 -6.99
CA VAL A 231 10.67 9.88 -7.46
C VAL A 231 12.06 10.15 -8.03
N ALA A 232 12.15 10.67 -9.26
CA ALA A 232 13.39 11.06 -9.90
C ALA A 232 13.46 12.57 -10.06
N ALA A 233 14.57 13.18 -9.67
CA ALA A 233 14.77 14.61 -9.74
C ALA A 233 16.24 14.96 -9.92
N ARG A 234 16.52 16.13 -10.49
CA ARG A 234 17.86 16.71 -10.45
C ARG A 234 18.16 17.31 -9.08
N SER A 235 19.42 17.30 -8.68
CA SER A 235 19.84 17.83 -7.38
C SER A 235 19.47 19.30 -7.17
N ASP A 236 19.58 20.14 -8.20
CA ASP A 236 19.21 21.56 -8.17
C ASP A 236 17.69 21.79 -8.04
N VAL A 237 16.88 20.91 -8.64
CA VAL A 237 15.42 20.95 -8.49
C VAL A 237 15.05 20.59 -7.05
N LEU A 238 15.64 19.52 -6.49
CA LEU A 238 15.42 19.10 -5.10
C LEU A 238 15.77 20.20 -4.09
N ALA A 239 16.88 20.90 -4.32
CA ALA A 239 17.32 22.00 -3.46
C ALA A 239 16.37 23.21 -3.50
N SER A 240 15.67 23.40 -4.62
CA SER A 240 14.70 24.48 -4.79
C SER A 240 13.30 24.16 -4.29
N LEU A 241 13.03 22.91 -3.88
CA LEU A 241 11.72 22.49 -3.40
C LEU A 241 11.27 23.31 -2.19
N ALA A 242 10.01 23.73 -2.19
CA ALA A 242 9.39 24.28 -0.99
C ALA A 242 9.57 23.34 0.23
N LEU A 243 9.97 23.90 1.37
CA LEU A 243 10.33 23.14 2.58
C LEU A 243 9.28 22.07 3.00
N PRO A 244 7.95 22.33 2.96
CA PRO A 244 6.96 21.28 3.27
C PRO A 244 7.05 20.06 2.34
N LYS A 245 7.28 20.27 1.05
CA LYS A 245 7.41 19.19 0.04
C LYS A 245 8.73 18.45 0.18
N ALA A 246 9.81 19.19 0.41
CA ALA A 246 11.12 18.60 0.67
C ALA A 246 11.10 17.69 1.91
N ASN A 247 10.47 18.16 3.01
CA ASN A 247 10.30 17.36 4.24
C ASN A 247 9.40 16.14 4.02
N SER A 248 8.31 16.32 3.28
CA SER A 248 7.37 15.24 2.93
C SER A 248 8.04 14.15 2.09
N LEU A 249 8.80 14.54 1.05
CA LEU A 249 9.59 13.63 0.24
C LEU A 249 10.65 12.91 1.07
N ALA A 250 11.38 13.64 1.93
CA ALA A 250 12.40 13.05 2.79
C ALA A 250 11.80 12.06 3.81
N ALA A 251 10.63 12.37 4.37
CA ALA A 251 9.92 11.48 5.28
C ALA A 251 9.41 10.21 4.57
N TRP A 252 8.88 10.34 3.35
CA TRP A 252 8.51 9.19 2.52
C TRP A 252 9.71 8.29 2.22
N VAL A 253 10.85 8.87 1.80
CA VAL A 253 12.10 8.11 1.60
C VAL A 253 12.48 7.40 2.89
N ARG A 254 12.59 8.09 4.03
CA ARG A 254 12.94 7.45 5.32
C ARG A 254 11.99 6.31 5.73
N SER A 255 10.75 6.31 5.21
CA SER A 255 9.70 5.34 5.53
C SER A 255 9.61 4.15 4.56
N GLY A 256 10.44 4.08 3.52
CA GLY A 256 10.39 3.00 2.52
C GLY A 256 10.54 3.45 1.06
N GLY A 257 10.33 4.75 0.80
CA GLY A 257 10.34 5.33 -0.54
C GLY A 257 11.68 5.21 -1.28
N CYS A 258 11.64 5.43 -2.59
CA CYS A 258 12.83 5.43 -3.45
C CYS A 258 13.04 6.79 -4.11
N LEU A 259 14.19 7.42 -3.87
CA LEU A 259 14.58 8.67 -4.53
C LEU A 259 15.71 8.41 -5.52
N VAL A 260 15.56 8.91 -6.74
CA VAL A 260 16.59 8.89 -7.79
C VAL A 260 17.06 10.33 -8.00
N VAL A 261 18.34 10.57 -7.76
CA VAL A 261 18.96 11.88 -7.86
C VAL A 261 19.87 11.91 -9.08
N LEU A 262 19.55 12.76 -10.04
CA LEU A 262 20.45 13.13 -11.14
C LEU A 262 21.39 14.23 -10.65
N ALA A 263 22.69 13.98 -10.62
CA ALA A 263 23.67 14.92 -10.11
C ALA A 263 23.80 16.15 -11.05
N GLY A 264 23.11 17.24 -10.69
CA GLY A 264 23.01 18.48 -11.47
C GLY A 264 24.17 19.44 -11.23
N ALA A 265 23.95 20.75 -11.42
CA ALA A 265 24.98 21.78 -11.23
C ALA A 265 25.48 21.87 -9.77
N GLU A 266 24.55 21.74 -8.84
CA GLU A 266 24.79 21.69 -7.38
C GLU A 266 24.58 20.24 -6.90
N PRO A 267 25.56 19.34 -7.07
CA PRO A 267 25.32 17.91 -6.85
C PRO A 267 25.06 17.54 -5.39
N GLN A 268 25.50 18.35 -4.42
CA GLN A 268 25.43 18.02 -2.99
C GLN A 268 24.24 18.65 -2.26
N SER A 269 23.53 19.60 -2.87
CA SER A 269 22.51 20.40 -2.17
C SER A 269 21.29 19.61 -1.67
N TRP A 270 21.03 18.42 -2.20
CA TRP A 270 19.96 17.53 -1.73
C TRP A 270 20.35 16.75 -0.45
N LEU A 271 21.65 16.61 -0.14
CA LEU A 271 22.14 15.81 0.99
C LEU A 271 21.65 16.37 2.34
N GLN A 272 21.47 17.68 2.41
CA GLN A 272 20.94 18.39 3.60
C GLN A 272 19.52 17.94 4.00
N LEU A 273 18.77 17.29 3.09
CA LEU A 273 17.46 16.73 3.40
C LEU A 273 17.54 15.53 4.35
N PHE A 274 18.67 14.82 4.32
CA PHE A 274 18.83 13.50 4.92
C PHE A 274 19.88 13.46 6.01
N TRP A 275 20.99 14.20 5.87
CA TRP A 275 22.15 14.12 6.74
C TRP A 275 22.72 15.47 7.14
N GLN A 276 23.46 15.46 8.26
CA GLN A 276 24.38 16.52 8.62
C GLN A 276 25.75 16.31 7.98
N GLU A 277 26.23 15.06 7.97
CA GLU A 277 27.46 14.65 7.28
C GLU A 277 27.11 13.74 6.09
N PRO A 278 27.39 14.16 4.85
CA PRO A 278 26.92 13.45 3.67
C PRO A 278 27.65 12.11 3.47
N PRO A 279 26.93 11.06 3.05
CA PRO A 279 27.55 9.75 2.84
C PRO A 279 28.43 9.68 1.58
N LEU A 280 28.21 10.62 0.66
CA LEU A 280 28.72 10.59 -0.69
C LEU A 280 29.44 11.91 -1.00
N ASP A 281 30.68 11.81 -1.48
CA ASP A 281 31.33 12.93 -2.14
C ASP A 281 31.01 12.88 -3.63
N ILE A 282 30.60 14.01 -4.19
CA ILE A 282 30.18 14.12 -5.59
C ILE A 282 31.02 15.19 -6.26
N GLU A 283 31.84 14.75 -7.20
CA GLU A 283 32.78 15.64 -7.85
C GLU A 283 32.12 16.63 -8.83
N SER A 284 32.91 17.61 -9.24
CA SER A 284 32.57 18.48 -10.36
C SER A 284 32.49 17.70 -11.67
N SER A 285 31.66 18.16 -12.60
CA SER A 285 31.49 17.50 -13.90
C SER A 285 32.82 17.49 -14.65
N SER A 286 33.23 16.32 -15.14
CA SER A 286 34.48 16.11 -15.88
C SER A 286 34.29 15.02 -16.94
N ALA A 287 35.29 14.88 -17.82
CA ALA A 287 35.31 13.81 -18.82
C ALA A 287 35.83 12.52 -18.17
N LEU A 288 34.96 11.54 -17.99
CA LEU A 288 35.23 10.31 -17.25
C LEU A 288 35.25 9.09 -18.19
N LEU A 289 36.14 8.15 -17.93
CA LEU A 289 36.24 6.88 -18.67
C LEU A 289 35.64 5.75 -17.81
N PRO A 290 34.46 5.23 -18.17
CA PRO A 290 33.87 4.07 -17.50
C PRO A 290 34.78 2.84 -17.62
N ASP A 291 34.84 2.01 -16.59
CA ASP A 291 35.56 0.72 -16.62
C ASP A 291 34.83 -0.23 -17.59
N PRO A 292 35.47 -0.73 -18.67
CA PRO A 292 34.86 -1.62 -19.67
C PRO A 292 34.06 -2.80 -19.11
N ALA A 293 34.42 -3.30 -17.91
CA ALA A 293 33.69 -4.37 -17.23
C ALA A 293 32.21 -4.01 -16.95
N TRP A 294 31.86 -2.72 -16.99
CA TRP A 294 30.49 -2.27 -16.87
C TRP A 294 29.59 -2.80 -17.99
N HIS A 295 30.08 -3.24 -19.16
CA HIS A 295 29.23 -3.78 -20.25
C HIS A 295 29.00 -5.29 -20.24
N THR A 296 29.36 -6.01 -19.17
CA THR A 296 29.21 -7.48 -19.11
C THR A 296 27.78 -7.94 -19.47
N GLY A 297 27.61 -8.49 -20.68
CA GLY A 297 26.34 -9.04 -21.20
C GLY A 297 25.87 -8.51 -22.56
N GLU A 298 26.47 -7.44 -23.11
CA GLU A 298 26.03 -6.81 -24.38
C GLU A 298 27.20 -6.53 -25.34
N PRO A 299 26.95 -6.28 -26.65
CA PRO A 299 28.00 -5.97 -27.60
C PRO A 299 28.83 -4.78 -27.12
N GLU A 300 30.16 -4.94 -27.05
CA GLU A 300 31.08 -3.85 -26.70
C GLU A 300 30.73 -2.61 -27.52
N PRO A 301 30.49 -1.45 -26.90
CA PRO A 301 30.39 -0.23 -27.67
C PRO A 301 31.69 -0.06 -28.43
N SER A 302 31.58 0.26 -29.72
CA SER A 302 32.71 0.47 -30.61
C SER A 302 33.48 1.75 -30.22
N GLY A 303 34.32 1.66 -29.18
CA GLY A 303 35.22 2.71 -28.70
C GLY A 303 35.02 3.10 -27.23
N GLN A 304 36.13 3.20 -26.47
CA GLN A 304 36.13 3.86 -25.17
C GLN A 304 36.10 5.37 -25.38
N PHE A 305 34.94 5.99 -25.17
CA PHE A 305 34.81 7.45 -25.21
C PHE A 305 34.71 7.99 -23.79
N ALA A 306 35.35 9.15 -23.56
CA ALA A 306 35.17 9.88 -22.32
C ALA A 306 33.77 10.51 -22.31
N ILE A 307 33.05 10.34 -21.20
CA ILE A 307 31.67 10.77 -21.03
C ILE A 307 31.63 11.89 -20.02
N ALA A 308 30.90 12.97 -20.31
CA ALA A 308 30.71 14.05 -19.36
C ALA A 308 29.83 13.57 -18.20
N GLY A 309 30.39 13.52 -17.00
CA GLY A 309 29.70 13.05 -15.81
C GLY A 309 30.41 13.49 -14.53
N ARG A 310 29.89 13.06 -13.40
CA ARG A 310 30.41 13.34 -12.06
C ARG A 310 30.79 12.03 -11.40
N ALA A 311 32.02 11.96 -10.91
CA ALA A 311 32.45 10.81 -10.11
C ALA A 311 31.76 10.87 -8.74
N LEU A 312 31.26 9.72 -8.31
CA LEU A 312 30.62 9.50 -7.02
C LEU A 312 31.56 8.69 -6.16
N ARG A 313 31.96 9.20 -5.00
CA ARG A 313 32.89 8.53 -4.09
C ARG A 313 32.25 8.26 -2.74
N LEU A 314 32.24 7.00 -2.32
CA LEU A 314 31.79 6.63 -0.98
C LEU A 314 32.87 6.92 0.06
N THR A 315 32.45 7.39 1.23
CA THR A 315 33.31 7.39 2.42
C THR A 315 33.33 5.99 3.04
N THR A 316 34.43 5.61 3.71
CA THR A 316 34.57 4.25 4.29
C THR A 316 33.43 3.87 5.26
N PRO A 317 33.00 4.74 6.21
CA PRO A 317 31.90 4.41 7.13
C PRO A 317 30.56 4.16 6.41
N VAL A 318 30.42 4.66 5.19
CA VAL A 318 29.17 4.60 4.42
C VAL A 318 29.08 3.30 3.64
N ALA A 319 30.19 2.79 3.12
CA ALA A 319 30.21 1.45 2.52
C ALA A 319 29.70 0.39 3.52
N GLU A 320 30.07 0.52 4.80
CA GLU A 320 29.60 -0.36 5.88
C GLU A 320 28.08 -0.23 6.15
N SER A 321 27.48 0.91 5.80
CA SER A 321 26.03 1.14 5.93
C SER A 321 25.19 0.57 4.77
N GLY A 322 25.80 -0.25 3.90
CA GLY A 322 25.11 -0.92 2.79
C GLY A 322 24.97 -0.08 1.52
N TRP A 323 25.70 1.04 1.44
CA TRP A 323 25.86 1.78 0.18
C TRP A 323 26.85 1.09 -0.73
N ARG A 324 26.61 1.18 -2.03
CA ARG A 324 27.45 0.62 -3.08
C ARG A 324 27.65 1.58 -4.23
N ILE A 325 28.75 1.38 -4.93
CA ILE A 325 29.02 1.97 -6.22
C ILE A 325 28.69 0.96 -7.32
N ASP A 326 28.01 1.43 -8.35
CA ASP A 326 27.88 0.76 -9.64
C ASP A 326 28.48 1.66 -10.74
N TRP A 327 28.69 1.07 -11.92
CA TRP A 327 29.35 1.73 -13.06
C TRP A 327 30.72 2.28 -12.65
N PRO A 328 31.66 1.40 -12.25
CA PRO A 328 32.97 1.82 -11.79
C PRO A 328 33.73 2.58 -12.88
N LEU A 329 34.57 3.51 -12.45
CA LEU A 329 35.50 4.21 -13.34
C LEU A 329 36.77 3.40 -13.54
N ALA A 330 37.42 3.52 -14.70
CA ALA A 330 38.65 2.77 -15.02
C ALA A 330 39.83 3.04 -14.05
N ARG A 331 39.77 4.13 -13.27
CA ARG A 331 40.81 4.57 -12.31
C ARG A 331 40.51 4.18 -10.87
N THR A 332 39.45 3.41 -10.62
CA THR A 332 38.92 3.16 -9.27
C THR A 332 39.91 2.51 -8.31
N ALA A 333 40.13 3.16 -7.17
CA ALA A 333 40.63 2.48 -5.99
C ALA A 333 39.60 1.43 -5.52
N ARG A 334 40.09 0.25 -5.13
CA ARG A 334 39.27 -0.83 -4.59
C ARG A 334 39.52 -0.98 -3.09
N HIS A 335 38.46 -1.10 -2.30
CA HIS A 335 38.52 -1.51 -0.90
C HIS A 335 37.85 -2.87 -0.78
N ASP A 336 38.58 -3.88 -0.30
CA ASP A 336 38.13 -5.28 -0.26
C ASP A 336 37.63 -5.85 -1.59
N GLY A 337 38.11 -5.28 -2.71
CA GLY A 337 37.73 -5.68 -4.06
C GLY A 337 36.58 -4.87 -4.68
N GLU A 338 35.86 -4.08 -3.88
CA GLU A 338 34.74 -3.24 -4.34
C GLU A 338 35.21 -1.84 -4.76
N PRO A 339 34.67 -1.27 -5.84
CA PRO A 339 35.02 0.07 -6.30
C PRO A 339 34.49 1.14 -5.32
N LEU A 340 35.35 2.08 -4.93
CA LEU A 340 34.93 3.23 -4.12
C LEU A 340 34.46 4.42 -4.94
N GLU A 341 34.67 4.41 -6.26
CA GLU A 341 34.33 5.50 -7.17
C GLU A 341 33.54 5.00 -8.39
N GLY A 342 32.53 5.72 -8.82
CA GLY A 342 31.74 5.32 -9.99
C GLY A 342 30.81 6.39 -10.49
N LEU A 343 29.96 6.01 -11.44
CA LEU A 343 28.95 6.90 -12.03
C LEU A 343 27.54 6.65 -11.48
N LEU A 344 27.36 5.61 -10.68
CA LEU A 344 26.12 5.34 -9.96
C LEU A 344 26.45 4.94 -8.52
N ALA A 345 25.74 5.52 -7.56
CA ALA A 345 25.85 5.15 -6.16
C ALA A 345 24.45 4.88 -5.63
N GLN A 346 24.28 3.88 -4.79
CA GLN A 346 22.98 3.63 -4.19
C GLN A 346 23.09 2.96 -2.83
N GLY A 347 22.13 3.25 -1.96
CA GLY A 347 22.10 2.67 -0.63
C GLY A 347 20.86 3.03 0.17
N PRO A 348 20.72 2.42 1.36
CA PRO A 348 19.58 2.63 2.23
C PRO A 348 19.65 4.00 2.94
N VAL A 349 18.47 4.59 3.15
CA VAL A 349 18.29 5.81 3.95
C VAL A 349 17.05 5.67 4.83
N GLY A 350 17.26 5.42 6.12
CA GLY A 350 16.19 4.90 6.97
C GLY A 350 15.72 3.56 6.39
N PHE A 351 14.41 3.42 6.17
CA PHE A 351 13.85 2.25 5.47
C PHE A 351 13.74 2.40 3.96
N GLY A 352 14.10 3.56 3.39
CA GLY A 352 14.04 3.77 1.95
C GLY A 352 15.35 3.52 1.24
N TRP A 353 15.38 4.01 0.00
CA TRP A 353 16.48 3.82 -0.92
C TRP A 353 16.78 5.10 -1.68
N ILE A 354 18.06 5.39 -1.87
CA ILE A 354 18.49 6.48 -2.74
C ILE A 354 19.41 5.92 -3.82
N VAL A 355 19.16 6.35 -5.05
CA VAL A 355 20.02 6.11 -6.22
C VAL A 355 20.54 7.46 -6.70
N VAL A 356 21.85 7.65 -6.71
CA VAL A 356 22.51 8.85 -7.24
C VAL A 356 23.15 8.48 -8.56
N VAL A 357 22.83 9.23 -9.60
CA VAL A 357 23.35 9.01 -10.96
C VAL A 357 24.22 10.21 -11.33
N GLY A 358 25.52 9.97 -11.49
CA GLY A 358 26.54 10.97 -11.80
C GLY A 358 26.60 11.36 -13.28
N VAL A 359 25.97 10.57 -14.16
CA VAL A 359 25.93 10.77 -15.61
C VAL A 359 24.49 10.69 -16.12
N ASP A 360 24.10 11.51 -17.09
CA ASP A 360 22.81 11.30 -17.76
C ASP A 360 22.91 10.02 -18.64
N PRO A 361 22.11 8.97 -18.41
CA PRO A 361 22.13 7.76 -19.23
C PRO A 361 21.87 8.00 -20.72
N ALA A 362 21.28 9.14 -21.11
CA ALA A 362 21.17 9.54 -22.52
C ALA A 362 22.51 9.87 -23.19
N LEU A 363 23.57 10.06 -22.42
CA LEU A 363 24.92 10.22 -22.96
C LEU A 363 25.62 8.86 -23.16
N LEU A 364 25.06 7.78 -22.59
CA LEU A 364 25.62 6.43 -22.68
C LEU A 364 25.12 5.67 -23.92
N GLY A 365 23.88 5.93 -24.35
CA GLY A 365 23.24 5.28 -25.49
C GLY A 365 22.88 6.26 -26.61
N GLN A 366 22.95 5.82 -27.86
CA GLN A 366 22.51 6.60 -29.03
C GLN A 366 21.08 6.27 -29.46
N THR A 367 20.61 5.07 -29.11
CA THR A 367 19.27 4.58 -29.44
C THR A 367 18.32 4.69 -28.26
N SER A 368 17.01 4.73 -28.53
CA SER A 368 15.98 4.69 -27.48
C SER A 368 16.04 3.42 -26.64
N SER A 369 16.37 2.27 -27.25
CA SER A 369 16.53 1.00 -26.55
C SER A 369 17.71 0.98 -25.59
N GLU A 370 18.86 1.53 -25.98
CA GLU A 370 20.03 1.66 -25.10
C GLU A 370 19.72 2.60 -23.93
N LEU A 371 19.04 3.71 -24.20
CA LEU A 371 18.59 4.64 -23.17
C LEU A 371 17.66 3.94 -22.15
N THR A 372 16.65 3.20 -22.61
CA THR A 372 15.77 2.41 -21.74
C THR A 372 16.58 1.38 -20.95
N TYR A 373 17.48 0.65 -21.60
CA TYR A 373 18.33 -0.35 -20.96
C TYR A 373 19.19 0.25 -19.83
N HIS A 374 19.87 1.37 -20.07
CA HIS A 374 20.71 2.01 -19.06
C HIS A 374 19.89 2.52 -17.88
N TRP A 375 18.68 3.06 -18.12
CA TRP A 375 17.77 3.47 -17.05
C TRP A 375 17.22 2.29 -16.27
N THR A 376 16.73 1.24 -16.93
CA THR A 376 16.29 0.01 -16.27
C THR A 376 17.42 -0.58 -15.45
N ARG A 377 18.65 -0.57 -15.95
CA ARG A 377 19.83 -1.06 -15.22
C ARG A 377 20.15 -0.20 -14.00
N ALA A 378 20.12 1.13 -14.13
CA ALA A 378 20.32 2.05 -13.00
C ALA A 378 19.29 1.82 -11.89
N LEU A 379 18.04 1.57 -12.28
CA LEU A 379 16.92 1.35 -11.37
C LEU A 379 16.76 -0.10 -10.95
N ARG A 380 17.49 -1.06 -11.56
CA ARG A 380 17.29 -2.50 -11.36
C ARG A 380 17.29 -2.85 -9.89
N ASN A 381 18.28 -2.36 -9.16
CA ASN A 381 18.47 -2.65 -7.76
C ASN A 381 17.43 -1.98 -6.85
N ALA A 382 17.02 -0.76 -7.21
CA ALA A 382 15.89 -0.10 -6.55
C ALA A 382 14.60 -0.88 -6.80
N LEU A 383 14.36 -1.37 -8.00
CA LEU A 383 13.07 -1.96 -8.39
C LEU A 383 13.04 -3.49 -8.33
N ALA A 384 14.15 -4.16 -8.08
CA ALA A 384 14.32 -5.62 -8.18
C ALA A 384 13.27 -6.36 -7.35
N GLU A 385 13.08 -5.96 -6.10
CA GLU A 385 12.14 -6.63 -5.20
C GLU A 385 10.67 -6.36 -5.56
N ALA A 386 10.36 -5.16 -6.04
CA ALA A 386 9.01 -4.79 -6.45
C ALA A 386 8.61 -5.48 -7.77
N SER A 387 9.49 -5.41 -8.77
CA SER A 387 9.31 -5.96 -10.12
C SER A 387 9.27 -7.49 -10.18
N MET A 388 10.23 -8.19 -9.55
CA MET A 388 10.29 -9.67 -9.59
C MET A 388 9.04 -10.29 -8.98
N ARG A 389 8.53 -9.71 -7.90
CA ARG A 389 7.37 -10.27 -7.18
C ARG A 389 6.05 -10.02 -7.91
N ARG A 390 5.87 -8.87 -8.56
CA ARG A 390 4.71 -8.62 -9.45
C ARG A 390 4.76 -9.47 -10.73
N ALA A 391 5.95 -9.82 -11.22
CA ALA A 391 6.11 -10.68 -12.41
C ALA A 391 5.60 -12.12 -12.20
N SER A 392 5.66 -12.62 -10.96
CA SER A 392 5.28 -13.99 -10.60
C SER A 392 3.77 -14.25 -10.49
N GLY A 393 2.92 -13.21 -10.57
CA GLY A 393 1.48 -13.38 -10.48
C GLY A 393 0.93 -14.15 -11.68
N SER A 394 0.25 -15.28 -11.45
CA SER A 394 -0.43 -16.02 -12.51
C SER A 394 -1.48 -15.13 -13.20
N ASP A 395 -1.68 -15.35 -14.51
CA ASP A 395 -2.69 -14.65 -15.29
C ASP A 395 -4.07 -14.73 -14.60
N TYR A 396 -4.39 -15.79 -13.86
CA TYR A 396 -5.66 -15.93 -13.12
C TYR A 396 -5.97 -14.85 -12.08
N SER A 397 -4.97 -14.07 -11.65
CA SER A 397 -5.16 -12.93 -10.73
C SER A 397 -6.08 -11.83 -11.27
N TRP A 398 -6.40 -11.80 -12.58
CA TRP A 398 -7.35 -10.83 -13.12
C TRP A 398 -8.79 -11.03 -12.62
N ARG A 399 -9.21 -12.27 -12.32
CA ARG A 399 -10.57 -12.58 -11.81
C ARG A 399 -10.76 -12.25 -10.33
N VAL A 400 -9.66 -12.12 -9.60
CA VAL A 400 -9.66 -12.17 -8.15
C VAL A 400 -9.27 -10.79 -7.61
N ARG A 401 -10.27 -9.96 -7.28
CA ARG A 401 -10.07 -8.61 -6.72
C ARG A 401 -10.33 -8.63 -5.21
N GLY A 402 -9.26 -8.64 -4.42
CA GLY A 402 -9.27 -8.36 -2.98
C GLY A 402 -8.32 -7.20 -2.67
N SER A 403 -8.35 -6.67 -1.44
CA SER A 403 -7.49 -5.53 -1.07
C SER A 403 -6.00 -5.87 -1.13
N GLY A 404 -5.22 -5.02 -1.80
CA GLY A 404 -3.77 -5.16 -1.97
C GLY A 404 -3.34 -4.88 -3.41
N SER A 405 -2.25 -4.13 -3.57
CA SER A 405 -1.76 -3.65 -4.87
C SER A 405 -1.19 -4.77 -5.76
N ASP A 406 -0.84 -5.93 -5.18
CA ASP A 406 -0.36 -7.10 -5.90
C ASP A 406 -0.67 -8.41 -5.18
N ALA A 407 -0.28 -9.55 -5.77
CA ALA A 407 -0.64 -10.87 -5.27
C ALA A 407 -0.10 -11.19 -3.86
N PRO A 408 1.19 -10.97 -3.52
CA PRO A 408 1.68 -11.22 -2.16
C PRO A 408 0.99 -10.34 -1.12
N ALA A 409 0.78 -9.05 -1.39
CA ALA A 409 0.10 -8.16 -0.46
C ALA A 409 -1.36 -8.58 -0.23
N ARG A 410 -2.07 -8.98 -1.30
CA ARG A 410 -3.44 -9.54 -1.18
C ARG A 410 -3.48 -10.80 -0.33
N LEU A 411 -2.54 -11.73 -0.56
CA LEU A 411 -2.46 -12.97 0.23
C LEU A 411 -2.15 -12.67 1.70
N ALA A 412 -1.24 -11.71 1.95
CA ALA A 412 -0.89 -11.27 3.29
C ALA A 412 -2.09 -10.66 4.02
N ILE A 413 -2.83 -9.77 3.36
CA ILE A 413 -4.05 -9.16 3.90
C ILE A 413 -5.10 -10.26 4.18
N ARG A 414 -5.37 -11.16 3.23
CA ARG A 414 -6.33 -12.26 3.40
C ARG A 414 -5.96 -13.16 4.60
N THR A 415 -4.75 -13.70 4.61
CA THR A 415 -4.29 -14.62 5.67
C THR A 415 -4.28 -13.95 7.05
N SER A 416 -3.95 -12.65 7.08
CA SER A 416 -3.98 -11.87 8.31
C SER A 416 -5.42 -11.60 8.76
N LEU A 417 -6.34 -11.27 7.85
CA LEU A 417 -7.75 -11.11 8.16
C LEU A 417 -8.35 -12.42 8.67
N ASP A 418 -8.08 -13.55 8.02
CA ASP A 418 -8.55 -14.87 8.47
C ASP A 418 -8.12 -15.17 9.92
N LYS A 419 -6.93 -14.68 10.33
CA LYS A 419 -6.47 -14.79 11.72
C LYS A 419 -7.20 -13.82 12.67
N LEU A 420 -7.53 -12.62 12.21
CA LEU A 420 -8.19 -11.57 13.00
C LEU A 420 -9.71 -11.74 13.08
N THR A 421 -10.32 -12.53 12.20
CA THR A 421 -11.76 -12.79 12.14
C THR A 421 -12.19 -14.02 12.92
N ASP A 422 -11.35 -14.49 13.85
CA ASP A 422 -11.72 -15.51 14.84
C ASP A 422 -12.80 -14.95 15.78
N ILE A 423 -14.03 -14.96 15.29
CA ILE A 423 -15.24 -14.50 15.98
C ILE A 423 -15.75 -15.70 16.76
N PRO A 424 -16.12 -15.54 18.04
CA PRO A 424 -16.74 -16.62 18.79
C PRO A 424 -17.90 -17.20 17.99
N ALA A 425 -17.85 -18.51 17.75
CA ALA A 425 -18.97 -19.20 17.11
C ALA A 425 -20.27 -18.85 17.85
N LEU A 426 -21.38 -18.77 17.12
CA LEU A 426 -22.69 -18.65 17.76
C LEU A 426 -22.79 -19.74 18.81
N GLY A 427 -22.80 -19.36 20.10
CA GLY A 427 -22.79 -20.33 21.18
C GLY A 427 -23.96 -21.29 21.02
N ASP A 428 -23.73 -22.58 21.32
CA ASP A 428 -24.73 -23.65 21.13
C ASP A 428 -26.09 -23.27 21.72
N GLY A 429 -26.11 -22.51 22.82
CA GLY A 429 -27.33 -21.99 23.43
C GLY A 429 -28.19 -21.14 22.52
N ALA A 430 -27.62 -20.27 21.67
CA ALA A 430 -28.38 -19.46 20.73
C ALA A 430 -29.01 -20.31 19.62
N PHE A 431 -28.26 -21.31 19.12
CA PHE A 431 -28.79 -22.27 18.16
C PHE A 431 -29.91 -23.11 18.77
N ILE A 432 -29.70 -23.67 19.97
CA ILE A 432 -30.69 -24.44 20.72
C ILE A 432 -31.95 -23.60 20.97
N ALA A 433 -31.81 -22.33 21.34
CA ALA A 433 -32.94 -21.43 21.54
C ALA A 433 -33.73 -21.21 20.24
N ILE A 434 -33.07 -20.95 19.11
CA ILE A 434 -33.73 -20.80 17.80
C ILE A 434 -34.49 -22.08 17.46
N VAL A 435 -33.86 -23.25 17.61
CA VAL A 435 -34.51 -24.54 17.36
C VAL A 435 -35.69 -24.77 18.29
N ALA A 436 -35.55 -24.48 19.59
CA ALA A 436 -36.63 -24.60 20.57
C ALA A 436 -37.81 -23.67 20.24
N PHE A 437 -37.55 -22.42 19.82
CA PHE A 437 -38.58 -21.49 19.39
C PHE A 437 -39.30 -21.96 18.13
N LEU A 438 -38.57 -22.52 17.15
CA LEU A 438 -39.19 -23.09 15.94
C LEU A 438 -40.07 -24.30 16.27
N ILE A 439 -39.63 -25.18 17.17
CA ILE A 439 -40.43 -26.32 17.65
C ILE A 439 -41.67 -25.83 18.41
N LEU A 440 -41.50 -24.84 19.29
CA LEU A 440 -42.61 -24.27 20.06
C LEU A 440 -43.65 -23.62 19.15
N LEU A 441 -43.21 -22.86 18.15
CA LEU A 441 -44.10 -22.25 17.15
C LEU A 441 -44.83 -23.30 16.31
N ALA A 442 -44.11 -24.32 15.83
CA ALA A 442 -44.72 -25.42 15.06
C ALA A 442 -45.75 -26.19 15.89
N THR A 443 -45.46 -26.40 17.18
CA THR A 443 -46.36 -27.07 18.13
C THR A 443 -47.57 -26.20 18.47
N ALA A 444 -47.37 -24.89 18.61
CA ALA A 444 -48.43 -23.92 18.87
C ALA A 444 -49.42 -23.82 17.70
N ILE A 445 -48.92 -23.75 16.46
CA ILE A 445 -49.75 -23.63 15.25
C ILE A 445 -50.45 -24.96 14.90
N GLY A 446 -49.78 -26.10 15.07
CA GLY A 446 -50.33 -27.40 14.68
C GLY A 446 -51.19 -28.04 15.76
N PRO A 447 -50.60 -28.88 16.63
CA PRO A 447 -51.34 -29.69 17.59
C PRO A 447 -52.09 -28.85 18.64
N PHE A 448 -51.48 -27.79 19.17
CA PHE A 448 -52.11 -27.00 20.22
C PHE A 448 -53.37 -26.30 19.72
N ASP A 449 -53.27 -25.59 18.59
CA ASP A 449 -54.42 -24.90 17.98
C ASP A 449 -55.53 -25.88 17.60
N ALA A 450 -55.16 -27.03 17.01
CA ALA A 450 -56.13 -28.06 16.62
C ALA A 450 -56.90 -28.65 17.82
N ILE A 451 -56.25 -28.82 18.98
CA ILE A 451 -56.87 -29.36 20.20
C ILE A 451 -57.74 -28.29 20.86
N VAL A 452 -57.20 -27.08 21.07
CA VAL A 452 -57.88 -25.98 21.78
C VAL A 452 -59.10 -25.50 20.98
N LEU A 453 -58.93 -25.21 19.68
CA LEU A 453 -60.05 -24.75 18.84
C LEU A 453 -61.11 -25.83 18.63
N ARG A 454 -60.73 -27.11 18.62
CA ARG A 454 -61.70 -28.21 18.60
C ARG A 454 -62.52 -28.24 19.88
N ARG A 455 -61.88 -28.07 21.05
CA ARG A 455 -62.57 -28.08 22.35
C ARG A 455 -63.52 -26.89 22.51
N MET A 456 -63.18 -25.75 21.90
CA MET A 456 -64.01 -24.54 21.91
C MET A 456 -65.01 -24.44 20.74
N ASN A 457 -65.00 -25.40 19.81
CA ASN A 457 -65.78 -25.38 18.57
C ASN A 457 -65.55 -24.14 17.68
N LEU A 458 -64.34 -23.56 17.73
CA LEU A 458 -63.92 -22.37 17.00
C LEU A 458 -62.97 -22.70 15.84
N ARG A 459 -63.05 -23.92 15.28
CA ARG A 459 -62.12 -24.36 14.20
C ARG A 459 -62.09 -23.44 12.98
N ALA A 460 -63.20 -22.77 12.66
CA ALA A 460 -63.25 -21.83 11.55
C ALA A 460 -62.38 -20.56 11.78
N TRP A 461 -61.93 -20.32 13.01
CA TRP A 461 -61.14 -19.15 13.42
C TRP A 461 -59.64 -19.45 13.51
N SER A 462 -59.20 -20.62 13.06
CA SER A 462 -57.78 -21.02 13.09
C SER A 462 -56.84 -20.06 12.35
N TRP A 463 -57.36 -19.29 11.40
CA TRP A 463 -56.59 -18.26 10.72
C TRP A 463 -56.26 -17.07 11.63
N VAL A 464 -57.14 -16.72 12.59
CA VAL A 464 -56.92 -15.62 13.55
C VAL A 464 -55.83 -16.02 14.55
N THR A 465 -55.92 -17.23 15.09
CA THR A 465 -54.92 -17.77 16.02
C THR A 465 -53.57 -17.94 15.32
N ALA A 466 -53.54 -18.41 14.08
CA ALA A 466 -52.32 -18.46 13.29
C ALA A 466 -51.69 -17.06 13.11
N LEU A 467 -52.47 -16.04 12.77
CA LEU A 467 -51.98 -14.65 12.70
C LEU A 467 -51.46 -14.16 14.06
N GLY A 468 -52.13 -14.51 15.16
CA GLY A 468 -51.68 -14.20 16.52
C GLY A 468 -50.31 -14.84 16.84
N TRP A 469 -50.14 -16.12 16.52
CA TRP A 469 -48.86 -16.80 16.70
C TRP A 469 -47.75 -16.24 15.81
N ILE A 470 -48.06 -15.90 14.55
CA ILE A 470 -47.11 -15.26 13.64
C ILE A 470 -46.70 -13.88 14.17
N LEU A 471 -47.64 -13.09 14.70
CA LEU A 471 -47.34 -11.79 15.29
C LEU A 471 -46.43 -11.94 16.51
N ILE A 472 -46.75 -12.86 17.43
CA ILE A 472 -45.92 -13.14 18.60
C ILE A 472 -44.53 -13.62 18.18
N ALA A 473 -44.45 -14.54 17.23
CA ALA A 473 -43.18 -15.03 16.69
C ALA A 473 -42.37 -13.91 16.03
N SER A 474 -43.02 -12.98 15.33
CA SER A 474 -42.37 -11.83 14.71
C SER A 474 -41.82 -10.86 15.74
N VAL A 475 -42.58 -10.58 16.81
CA VAL A 475 -42.12 -9.76 17.94
C VAL A 475 -40.95 -10.43 18.66
N LEU A 476 -41.05 -11.74 18.93
CA LEU A 476 -39.95 -12.50 19.53
C LEU A 476 -38.74 -12.53 18.61
N ALA A 477 -38.90 -12.72 17.30
CA ALA A 477 -37.79 -12.66 16.34
C ALA A 477 -37.12 -11.29 16.30
N ALA A 478 -37.83 -10.20 16.62
CA ALA A 478 -37.25 -8.87 16.73
C ALA A 478 -36.52 -8.63 18.07
N VAL A 479 -37.02 -9.20 19.18
CA VAL A 479 -36.53 -8.90 20.54
C VAL A 479 -35.50 -9.92 21.05
N VAL A 480 -35.66 -11.19 20.69
CA VAL A 480 -34.87 -12.30 21.21
C VAL A 480 -33.42 -12.30 20.72
N PRO A 481 -33.10 -12.06 19.42
CA PRO A 481 -31.72 -12.10 18.98
C PRO A 481 -30.79 -11.12 19.73
N PRO A 482 -31.18 -9.85 19.98
CA PRO A 482 -30.40 -8.94 20.84
C PRO A 482 -30.15 -9.46 22.26
N LEU A 483 -31.13 -10.17 22.85
CA LEU A 483 -31.03 -10.67 24.24
C LEU A 483 -30.22 -11.96 24.36
N ILE A 484 -30.37 -12.89 23.40
CA ILE A 484 -29.69 -14.19 23.43
C ILE A 484 -28.26 -14.10 22.92
N ARG A 485 -27.95 -13.14 22.02
CA ARG A 485 -26.65 -13.07 21.35
C ARG A 485 -25.67 -12.08 21.98
N SER A 486 -25.59 -12.03 23.32
CA SER A 486 -24.61 -11.22 24.07
C SER A 486 -23.18 -11.78 23.98
N GLY A 487 -22.70 -12.10 22.78
CA GLY A 487 -21.27 -12.29 22.55
C GLY A 487 -20.55 -10.96 22.74
N ALA A 488 -19.30 -10.98 23.21
CA ALA A 488 -18.53 -9.75 23.28
C ALA A 488 -18.28 -9.20 21.86
N SER A 489 -18.39 -7.89 21.69
CA SER A 489 -17.81 -7.23 20.52
C SER A 489 -16.29 -7.35 20.60
N THR A 490 -15.63 -7.70 19.50
CA THR A 490 -14.17 -7.97 19.49
C THR A 490 -13.43 -6.98 18.61
N SER A 491 -12.24 -6.60 19.05
CA SER A 491 -11.31 -5.76 18.30
C SER A 491 -9.97 -6.48 18.20
N ASN A 492 -9.74 -7.15 17.08
CA ASN A 492 -8.53 -7.93 16.87
C ASN A 492 -7.59 -7.15 15.96
N ARG A 493 -6.33 -7.02 16.35
CA ARG A 493 -5.33 -6.23 15.64
C ARG A 493 -4.06 -7.03 15.40
N LEU A 494 -3.56 -6.99 14.16
CA LEU A 494 -2.23 -7.45 13.80
C LEU A 494 -1.41 -6.22 13.41
N ARG A 495 -0.26 -6.02 14.05
CA ARG A 495 0.63 -4.89 13.77
C ARG A 495 2.00 -5.38 13.37
N VAL A 496 2.64 -4.67 12.46
CA VAL A 496 4.05 -4.81 12.09
C VAL A 496 4.74 -3.50 12.42
N ASN A 497 5.77 -3.57 13.26
CA ASN A 497 6.59 -2.44 13.66
C ASN A 497 8.02 -2.64 13.15
N ASP A 498 8.44 -1.71 12.32
CA ASP A 498 9.79 -1.64 11.79
C ASP A 498 10.57 -0.58 12.55
N ARG A 499 11.74 -0.94 13.10
CA ARG A 499 12.63 -0.03 13.81
C ARG A 499 14.08 -0.19 13.35
N ILE A 500 14.76 0.93 13.10
CA ILE A 500 16.23 0.95 13.02
C ILE A 500 16.74 1.46 14.35
N GLN A 501 17.40 0.61 15.12
CA GLN A 501 17.95 1.01 16.40
C GLN A 501 19.27 1.74 16.19
N THR A 502 19.23 3.07 16.32
CA THR A 502 20.42 3.91 16.37
C THR A 502 20.65 4.42 17.80
N PRO A 503 21.86 4.88 18.14
CA PRO A 503 22.10 5.59 19.40
C PRO A 503 21.29 6.89 19.52
N ASP A 504 20.82 7.44 18.39
CA ASP A 504 20.00 8.64 18.33
C ASP A 504 18.55 8.37 18.77
N GLN A 505 17.96 9.32 19.48
CA GLN A 505 16.55 9.29 19.88
C GLN A 505 15.60 9.38 18.68
N ASN A 506 16.06 9.89 17.53
CA ASN A 506 15.28 10.01 16.29
C ASN A 506 15.42 8.80 15.35
N ALA A 507 15.64 7.61 15.92
CA ALA A 507 15.64 6.34 15.21
C ALA A 507 14.43 6.20 14.25
N PRO A 508 14.64 5.88 12.95
CA PRO A 508 13.57 5.60 12.01
C PRO A 508 12.61 4.53 12.53
N PHE A 509 11.31 4.83 12.47
CA PHE A 509 10.23 3.95 12.90
C PHE A 509 9.07 4.00 11.91
N ALA A 510 8.49 2.85 11.61
CA ALA A 510 7.28 2.75 10.82
C ALA A 510 6.40 1.60 11.33
N SER A 511 5.10 1.84 11.39
CA SER A 511 4.09 0.85 11.73
C SER A 511 3.08 0.68 10.61
N THR A 512 2.76 -0.56 10.31
CA THR A 512 1.57 -0.94 9.55
C THR A 512 0.74 -1.87 10.42
N ALA A 513 -0.58 -1.68 10.45
CA ALA A 513 -1.45 -2.56 11.22
C ALA A 513 -2.75 -2.84 10.50
N LEU A 514 -3.25 -4.04 10.68
CA LEU A 514 -4.53 -4.53 10.20
C LEU A 514 -5.43 -4.71 11.43
N THR A 515 -6.63 -4.14 11.40
CA THR A 515 -7.59 -4.22 12.49
C THR A 515 -8.90 -4.79 11.96
N SER A 516 -9.47 -5.70 12.73
CA SER A 516 -10.79 -6.28 12.53
C SER A 516 -11.67 -5.90 13.72
N LEU A 517 -12.81 -5.27 13.44
CA LEU A 517 -13.83 -4.96 14.42
C LEU A 517 -15.04 -5.83 14.14
N PHE A 518 -15.49 -6.55 15.14
CA PHE A 518 -16.75 -7.26 15.12
C PHE A 518 -17.70 -6.66 16.15
N SER A 519 -18.85 -6.19 15.71
CA SER A 519 -19.88 -5.63 16.61
C SER A 519 -20.99 -6.64 16.86
N SER A 520 -21.13 -7.07 18.11
CA SER A 520 -22.21 -7.98 18.53
C SER A 520 -23.58 -7.31 18.60
N SER A 521 -23.60 -5.98 18.73
CA SER A 521 -24.79 -5.13 18.79
C SER A 521 -24.68 -3.95 17.84
N GLY A 522 -25.80 -3.32 17.49
CA GLY A 522 -25.78 -2.04 16.77
C GLY A 522 -25.16 -0.95 17.66
N SER A 523 -24.07 -0.33 17.24
CA SER A 523 -23.45 0.77 17.98
C SER A 523 -22.60 1.67 17.08
N SER A 524 -22.39 2.91 17.53
CA SER A 524 -21.40 3.81 16.95
C SER A 524 -20.07 3.59 17.66
N ILE A 525 -19.01 3.27 16.94
CA ILE A 525 -17.72 2.86 17.52
C ILE A 525 -16.68 3.92 17.24
N SER A 526 -16.05 4.43 18.29
CA SER A 526 -14.91 5.34 18.19
C SER A 526 -13.62 4.60 18.50
N LEU A 527 -12.55 4.98 17.81
CA LEU A 527 -11.20 4.42 17.98
C LEU A 527 -10.34 5.39 18.78
N PHE A 528 -9.64 4.87 19.79
CA PHE A 528 -8.80 5.66 20.69
C PHE A 528 -7.43 5.02 20.89
N ASP A 529 -6.40 5.85 21.03
CA ASP A 529 -5.10 5.43 21.53
C ASP A 529 -5.14 5.42 23.07
N PRO A 530 -4.91 4.27 23.74
CA PRO A 530 -4.93 4.20 25.20
C PRO A 530 -3.93 5.16 25.87
N GLY A 531 -2.80 5.44 25.22
CA GLY A 531 -1.80 6.36 25.74
C GLY A 531 -2.22 7.83 25.63
N ARG A 532 -3.23 8.13 24.80
CA ARG A 532 -3.76 9.47 24.56
C ARG A 532 -5.28 9.41 24.30
N PRO A 533 -6.10 9.13 25.32
CA PRO A 533 -7.53 8.89 25.13
C PRO A 533 -8.29 10.09 24.57
N ASP A 534 -7.77 11.31 24.79
CA ASP A 534 -8.36 12.55 24.27
C ASP A 534 -7.82 12.92 22.87
N ASP A 535 -6.72 12.30 22.44
CA ASP A 535 -6.19 12.52 21.09
C ASP A 535 -6.69 11.43 20.13
N PRO A 536 -7.06 11.81 18.89
CA PRO A 536 -7.27 10.85 17.83
C PRO A 536 -6.03 9.96 17.61
N PRO A 537 -6.18 8.63 17.36
CA PRO A 537 -5.04 7.78 17.06
C PRO A 537 -4.37 8.24 15.76
N ILE A 538 -3.04 8.28 15.79
CA ILE A 538 -2.23 8.83 14.70
C ILE A 538 -1.96 7.73 13.67
N GLY A 539 -2.48 7.89 12.45
CA GLY A 539 -2.16 7.03 11.32
C GLY A 539 -3.15 7.15 10.17
N TRP A 540 -2.75 6.73 8.98
CA TRP A 540 -3.54 6.75 7.76
C TRP A 540 -4.40 5.51 7.66
N PHE A 541 -5.72 5.65 7.80
CA PHE A 541 -6.64 4.52 7.82
C PHE A 541 -7.32 4.32 6.48
N ARG A 542 -7.35 3.07 6.02
CA ARG A 542 -8.13 2.63 4.86
C ARG A 542 -8.85 1.34 5.19
N GLY A 543 -10.10 1.20 4.82
CA GLY A 543 -10.78 -0.09 4.75
C GLY A 543 -10.03 -1.10 3.87
N VAL A 544 -10.10 -2.36 4.27
CA VAL A 544 -9.57 -3.50 3.52
C VAL A 544 -10.50 -4.68 3.71
N SER A 545 -10.55 -5.59 2.73
CA SER A 545 -11.40 -6.77 2.79
C SER A 545 -10.71 -7.99 2.18
N ALA A 546 -11.03 -9.16 2.75
CA ALA A 546 -10.69 -10.46 2.19
C ALA A 546 -11.72 -10.93 1.15
N ALA A 547 -12.89 -10.26 1.06
CA ALA A 547 -13.96 -10.65 0.16
C ALA A 547 -13.58 -10.38 -1.30
N TYR A 548 -13.88 -11.35 -2.16
CA TYR A 548 -13.63 -11.26 -3.59
C TYR A 548 -14.73 -10.50 -4.31
N LEU A 549 -14.31 -9.57 -5.16
CA LEU A 549 -15.16 -9.01 -6.20
C LEU A 549 -14.82 -9.69 -7.52
N ASP A 550 -15.81 -10.40 -8.08
CA ASP A 550 -15.74 -10.83 -9.48
C ASP A 550 -15.74 -9.59 -10.38
N GLU A 551 -14.86 -9.57 -11.37
CA GLU A 551 -14.71 -8.48 -12.35
C GLU A 551 -16.01 -8.15 -13.09
N TYR A 552 -16.88 -9.14 -13.28
CA TYR A 552 -18.18 -8.97 -13.95
C TYR A 552 -19.33 -8.70 -12.98
N GLY A 553 -19.12 -8.90 -11.68
CA GLY A 553 -20.06 -8.44 -10.67
C GLY A 553 -20.03 -6.92 -10.67
N ARG A 554 -21.13 -6.27 -11.09
CA ARG A 554 -21.35 -4.86 -10.77
C ARG A 554 -21.41 -4.77 -9.24
N SER A 555 -20.24 -4.60 -8.62
CA SER A 555 -20.10 -4.42 -7.20
C SER A 555 -20.60 -3.02 -6.89
N GLN A 556 -21.92 -2.89 -6.81
CA GLN A 556 -22.44 -1.89 -5.90
C GLN A 556 -21.99 -2.37 -4.51
N PRO A 557 -21.25 -1.55 -3.74
CA PRO A 557 -21.04 -1.88 -2.34
C PRO A 557 -22.40 -2.22 -1.76
N LEU A 558 -22.49 -3.26 -0.94
CA LEU A 558 -23.74 -3.58 -0.27
C LEU A 558 -24.22 -2.30 0.42
N SER A 559 -25.27 -1.67 -0.13
CA SER A 559 -25.72 -0.32 0.24
C SER A 559 -26.22 -0.22 1.68
N THR A 560 -26.16 -1.34 2.40
CA THR A 560 -26.51 -1.54 3.79
C THR A 560 -25.47 -1.00 4.77
N PHE A 561 -24.22 -0.76 4.35
CA PHE A 561 -23.17 -0.28 5.26
C PHE A 561 -22.91 1.21 5.14
N GLU A 562 -22.78 1.89 6.29
CA GLU A 562 -22.41 3.31 6.34
C GLU A 562 -20.97 3.51 5.81
N THR A 563 -20.79 4.56 5.01
CA THR A 563 -19.52 4.99 4.44
C THR A 563 -18.49 5.28 5.54
N PHE A 564 -17.29 4.71 5.41
CA PHE A 564 -16.14 5.02 6.25
C PHE A 564 -15.73 6.48 6.04
N GLU A 565 -15.95 7.34 7.03
CA GLU A 565 -15.62 8.77 6.92
C GLU A 565 -14.26 9.09 7.58
N ALA A 566 -13.33 9.64 6.80
CA ALA A 566 -12.08 10.22 7.29
C ALA A 566 -12.07 11.75 7.04
N GLU A 567 -11.80 12.55 8.08
CA GLU A 567 -11.77 14.01 7.97
C GLU A 567 -10.35 14.55 8.14
N PHE A 568 -9.80 15.21 7.11
CA PHE A 568 -8.55 15.95 7.22
C PHE A 568 -8.79 17.34 7.81
N ARG A 569 -8.41 17.52 9.08
CA ARG A 569 -8.36 18.84 9.72
C ARG A 569 -6.93 19.35 9.83
N PRO A 570 -6.62 20.58 9.40
CA PRO A 570 -5.45 21.27 9.90
C PRO A 570 -5.64 21.46 11.42
N ARG A 571 -4.73 20.92 12.23
CA ARG A 571 -4.74 21.11 13.69
C ARG A 571 -4.54 22.62 13.95
N SER A 572 -5.41 23.28 14.71
CA SER A 572 -5.30 24.73 14.92
C SER A 572 -4.14 25.06 15.88
N GLY A 573 -3.39 26.15 15.62
CA GLY A 573 -2.52 26.80 16.61
C GLY A 573 -1.03 26.39 16.66
N LYS A 574 -0.55 25.51 15.77
CA LYS A 574 0.90 25.31 15.53
C LYS A 574 1.19 25.54 14.04
N PRO A 575 2.42 25.84 13.60
CA PRO A 575 2.81 25.69 12.19
C PRO A 575 2.69 24.20 11.85
N VAL A 576 1.50 23.82 11.43
CA VAL A 576 1.03 22.45 11.37
C VAL A 576 1.56 21.77 10.13
N ARG A 577 2.00 20.52 10.29
CA ARG A 577 2.08 19.56 9.18
C ARG A 577 0.69 19.50 8.55
N ILE A 578 0.50 20.30 7.51
CA ILE A 578 -0.66 20.27 6.62
C ILE A 578 -0.82 18.79 6.23
N ASN A 579 -1.96 18.18 6.55
CA ASN A 579 -2.27 16.74 6.35
C ASN A 579 -1.72 15.78 7.43
N SER A 580 -1.97 16.06 8.70
CA SER A 580 -1.88 15.00 9.71
C SER A 580 -3.08 14.06 9.57
N PRO A 581 -2.89 12.74 9.51
CA PRO A 581 -4.02 11.82 9.39
C PRO A 581 -4.86 11.87 10.66
N HIS A 582 -6.18 11.92 10.49
CA HIS A 582 -7.12 11.72 11.59
C HIS A 582 -7.72 10.33 11.48
N PRO A 583 -8.08 9.72 12.62
CA PRO A 583 -8.86 8.50 12.65
C PRO A 583 -10.14 8.67 11.85
N PRO A 584 -10.75 7.55 11.44
CA PRO A 584 -12.13 7.61 11.03
C PRO A 584 -12.98 8.28 12.12
N ARG A 585 -14.02 8.99 11.67
CA ARG A 585 -15.13 9.35 12.55
C ARG A 585 -15.71 8.07 13.17
N SER A 586 -16.52 8.24 14.21
CA SER A 586 -17.21 7.12 14.83
C SER A 586 -17.92 6.27 13.77
N LEU A 587 -17.62 4.98 13.72
CA LEU A 587 -18.12 4.03 12.73
C LEU A 587 -19.47 3.49 13.20
N SER A 588 -20.57 3.73 12.47
CA SER A 588 -21.79 2.98 12.76
C SER A 588 -21.64 1.54 12.27
N MET A 589 -21.77 0.62 13.20
CA MET A 589 -21.77 -0.81 12.95
C MET A 589 -23.11 -1.38 13.37
N SER A 590 -23.82 -2.02 12.44
CA SER A 590 -24.99 -2.79 12.78
C SER A 590 -24.58 -4.11 13.47
N GLN A 591 -25.56 -4.79 14.03
CA GLN A 591 -25.35 -6.06 14.71
C GLN A 591 -24.80 -7.13 13.75
N TRP A 592 -23.79 -7.88 14.21
CA TRP A 592 -23.05 -8.92 13.47
C TRP A 592 -22.39 -8.41 12.20
N THR A 593 -21.88 -7.20 12.27
CA THR A 593 -21.05 -6.67 11.21
C THR A 593 -19.60 -6.78 11.59
N LEU A 594 -18.83 -7.18 10.58
CA LEU A 594 -17.38 -7.16 10.60
C LEU A 594 -16.95 -5.98 9.76
N ARG A 595 -16.05 -5.16 10.29
CA ARG A 595 -15.33 -4.15 9.51
C ARG A 595 -13.85 -4.37 9.69
N SER A 596 -13.11 -4.30 8.60
CA SER A 596 -11.66 -4.36 8.61
C SER A 596 -11.04 -3.13 7.96
N PHE A 597 -9.96 -2.67 8.57
CA PHE A 597 -9.16 -1.56 8.08
C PHE A 597 -7.69 -1.80 8.32
N MET A 598 -6.88 -1.23 7.45
CA MET A 598 -5.44 -1.13 7.61
C MET A 598 -5.09 0.30 7.96
N ASN A 599 -4.11 0.48 8.85
CA ASN A 599 -3.55 1.78 9.16
C ASN A 599 -2.03 1.78 9.10
N GLU A 600 -1.47 2.88 8.62
CA GLU A 600 -0.02 3.09 8.53
C GLU A 600 0.37 4.34 9.33
N SER A 601 1.48 4.29 10.06
CA SER A 601 1.91 5.39 10.92
C SER A 601 3.42 5.42 11.09
N ALA A 602 4.02 6.62 11.04
CA ALA A 602 5.41 6.85 11.44
C ALA A 602 5.55 7.24 12.93
N ALA A 603 4.45 7.25 13.69
CA ALA A 603 4.48 7.62 15.10
C ALA A 603 5.07 6.49 15.95
N VAL A 604 6.10 6.82 16.73
CA VAL A 604 6.74 5.91 17.68
C VAL A 604 5.78 5.63 18.84
N PRO A 605 5.45 4.35 19.15
CA PRO A 605 4.63 4.03 20.31
C PRO A 605 5.38 4.39 21.61
N PRO A 606 4.68 4.65 22.72
CA PRO A 606 5.30 5.04 23.98
C PRO A 606 6.26 3.97 24.54
N SER A 607 6.03 2.71 24.19
CA SER A 607 6.87 1.58 24.56
C SER A 607 7.35 0.84 23.32
N VAL A 608 8.65 0.89 23.08
CA VAL A 608 9.32 0.19 21.98
C VAL A 608 10.43 -0.66 22.57
N PRO A 609 10.43 -1.98 22.35
CA PRO A 609 11.51 -2.82 22.84
C PRO A 609 12.84 -2.35 22.26
N THR A 610 13.85 -2.26 23.12
CA THR A 610 15.23 -2.01 22.73
C THR A 610 15.94 -3.35 22.75
N VAL A 611 16.70 -3.65 21.71
CA VAL A 611 17.33 -4.95 21.54
C VAL A 611 18.83 -4.79 21.49
N ARG A 612 19.54 -5.57 22.30
CA ARG A 612 20.99 -5.74 22.20
C ARG A 612 21.27 -7.11 21.63
N VAL A 613 22.09 -7.16 20.59
CA VAL A 613 22.59 -8.41 20.01
C VAL A 613 24.05 -8.53 20.43
N THR A 614 24.44 -9.71 20.89
CA THR A 614 25.85 -10.05 21.13
C THR A 614 26.09 -11.49 20.71
N GLY A 615 27.22 -11.80 20.10
CA GLY A 615 27.58 -13.19 19.78
C GLY A 615 28.41 -13.35 18.52
N ASN A 616 28.74 -14.60 18.19
CA ASN A 616 29.49 -14.92 16.99
C ASN A 616 28.98 -16.21 16.33
N ASP A 617 29.15 -16.27 15.01
CA ASP A 617 28.99 -17.45 14.14
C ASP A 617 27.93 -18.52 14.54
N GLY A 618 26.69 -18.08 14.77
CA GLY A 618 25.55 -18.98 15.02
C GLY A 618 25.17 -19.16 16.48
N ASP A 619 25.91 -18.56 17.41
CA ASP A 619 25.55 -18.44 18.82
C ASP A 619 25.32 -16.97 19.19
N TRP A 620 24.13 -16.48 18.85
CA TRP A 620 23.70 -15.12 19.10
C TRP A 620 22.82 -15.05 20.34
N ILE A 621 23.12 -14.10 21.20
CA ILE A 621 22.32 -13.73 22.37
C ILE A 621 21.62 -12.42 22.05
N VAL A 622 20.31 -12.41 22.20
CA VAL A 622 19.43 -11.26 21.98
C VAL A 622 18.83 -10.88 23.34
N GLU A 623 19.24 -9.73 23.86
CA GLU A 623 18.68 -9.16 25.08
C GLU A 623 17.65 -8.09 24.73
N ILE A 624 16.40 -8.33 25.10
CA ILE A 624 15.28 -7.41 24.88
C ILE A 624 15.05 -6.65 26.18
N GLN A 625 15.13 -5.32 26.11
CA GLN A 625 14.85 -4.41 27.22
C GLN A 625 13.46 -3.79 27.05
N ASN A 626 12.77 -3.61 28.19
CA ASN A 626 11.42 -3.06 28.26
C ASN A 626 10.40 -3.84 27.40
N PRO A 627 10.28 -5.16 27.59
CA PRO A 627 9.29 -5.95 26.87
C PRO A 627 7.87 -5.44 27.19
N THR A 628 7.05 -5.27 26.16
CA THR A 628 5.67 -4.79 26.30
C THR A 628 4.65 -5.90 26.54
N GLY A 629 5.07 -7.16 26.44
CA GLY A 629 4.20 -8.32 26.43
C GLY A 629 4.98 -9.62 26.28
N THR A 630 4.25 -10.72 26.03
CA THR A 630 4.84 -12.05 25.90
C THR A 630 5.22 -12.34 24.46
N PHE A 631 6.48 -12.69 24.23
CA PHE A 631 6.95 -13.11 22.91
C PHE A 631 6.70 -14.60 22.71
N ALA A 632 5.82 -14.93 21.77
CA ALA A 632 5.50 -16.31 21.42
C ALA A 632 6.54 -16.94 20.49
N GLN A 633 7.17 -16.14 19.63
CA GLN A 633 8.21 -16.58 18.70
C GLN A 633 9.25 -15.48 18.50
N GLY A 634 10.49 -15.86 18.22
CA GLY A 634 11.54 -14.93 17.83
C GLY A 634 12.51 -15.56 16.82
N ALA A 635 13.13 -14.72 16.01
CA ALA A 635 14.22 -15.10 15.12
C ALA A 635 15.23 -13.96 15.00
N ILE A 636 16.47 -14.29 14.65
CA ILE A 636 17.49 -13.33 14.25
C ILE A 636 17.97 -13.69 12.85
N ARG A 637 18.13 -12.67 12.01
CA ARG A 637 18.77 -12.77 10.70
C ARG A 637 20.09 -12.01 10.72
N VAL A 638 21.17 -12.71 10.35
CA VAL A 638 22.50 -12.15 10.15
C VAL A 638 23.04 -12.65 8.82
N GLY A 639 23.27 -11.74 7.87
CA GLY A 639 23.49 -12.09 6.46
C GLY A 639 22.32 -12.92 5.89
N THR A 640 22.64 -14.10 5.36
CA THR A 640 21.68 -15.07 4.80
C THR A 640 21.09 -16.04 5.83
N ARG A 641 21.66 -16.12 7.05
CA ARG A 641 21.25 -17.09 8.06
C ARG A 641 20.05 -16.58 8.85
N PHE A 642 19.03 -17.42 8.98
CA PHE A 642 17.86 -17.19 9.83
C PHE A 642 17.85 -18.19 10.98
N LEU A 643 18.07 -17.71 12.20
CA LEU A 643 18.20 -18.56 13.38
C LEU A 643 17.02 -18.33 14.33
N ALA A 644 16.41 -19.41 14.82
CA ALA A 644 15.30 -19.31 15.78
C ALA A 644 15.82 -18.89 17.15
N LEU A 645 15.09 -18.01 17.85
CA LEU A 645 15.43 -17.55 19.19
C LEU A 645 14.61 -18.31 20.25
N HIS A 646 15.27 -18.77 21.30
CA HIS A 646 14.65 -19.48 22.42
C HIS A 646 14.94 -18.77 23.74
N SER A 647 13.96 -18.73 24.64
CA SER A 647 14.12 -18.11 25.96
C SER A 647 15.06 -18.93 26.85
N GLU A 648 16.01 -18.25 27.48
CA GLU A 648 16.83 -18.87 28.52
C GLU A 648 16.01 -18.98 29.82
N SER A 649 15.70 -20.23 30.20
CA SER A 649 14.76 -20.56 31.30
C SER A 649 15.17 -20.09 32.71
N SER A 650 16.32 -19.45 32.90
CA SER A 650 16.93 -19.28 34.24
C SER A 650 17.23 -17.85 34.69
N GLY A 651 16.71 -16.79 34.05
CA GLY A 651 17.11 -15.43 34.45
C GLY A 651 16.28 -14.24 33.97
N SER A 652 15.03 -14.43 33.54
CA SER A 652 14.20 -13.27 33.13
C SER A 652 13.94 -12.37 34.33
N THR A 653 14.46 -11.15 34.30
CA THR A 653 13.99 -10.09 35.19
C THR A 653 12.72 -9.48 34.59
N SER A 654 11.96 -8.72 35.37
CA SER A 654 10.78 -8.02 34.86
C SER A 654 11.11 -7.03 33.72
N ASN A 655 12.37 -6.63 33.56
CA ASN A 655 12.77 -5.56 32.65
C ASN A 655 13.62 -6.04 31.46
N SER A 656 14.13 -7.28 31.49
CA SER A 656 14.93 -7.83 30.40
C SER A 656 14.65 -9.32 30.16
N ILE A 657 14.59 -9.68 28.88
CA ILE A 657 14.45 -11.06 28.39
C ILE A 657 15.69 -11.39 27.56
N LYS A 658 16.39 -12.47 27.92
CA LYS A 658 17.48 -13.00 27.12
C LYS A 658 17.00 -14.18 26.30
N LEU A 659 17.23 -14.09 24.99
CA LEU A 659 16.96 -15.14 24.03
C LEU A 659 18.28 -15.60 23.40
N ARG A 660 18.43 -16.89 23.18
CA ARG A 660 19.60 -17.48 22.53
C ARG A 660 19.21 -18.09 21.19
N SER A 661 20.04 -17.91 20.17
CA SER A 661 19.80 -18.51 18.86
C SER A 661 20.04 -20.02 18.88
N SER A 662 19.22 -20.74 18.13
CA SER A 662 19.49 -22.13 17.77
C SER A 662 20.57 -22.20 16.69
N SER A 663 21.29 -23.31 16.64
CA SER A 663 22.27 -23.58 15.58
C SER A 663 21.61 -23.99 14.25
N ARG A 664 20.31 -24.32 14.25
CA ARG A 664 19.56 -24.78 13.07
C ARG A 664 18.73 -23.66 12.45
N GLU A 665 18.65 -23.64 11.12
CA GLU A 665 17.84 -22.68 10.35
C GLU A 665 16.33 -23.02 10.34
N GLU A 666 15.77 -23.41 11.49
CA GLU A 666 14.36 -23.79 11.61
C GLU A 666 13.41 -22.58 11.46
N ALA A 667 13.91 -21.36 11.66
CA ALA A 667 13.10 -20.13 11.62
C ALA A 667 12.74 -19.68 10.20
N ARG A 668 13.53 -20.05 9.18
CA ARG A 668 13.39 -19.51 7.83
C ARG A 668 11.99 -19.73 7.25
N SER A 669 11.42 -20.93 7.44
CA SER A 669 10.07 -21.26 6.95
C SER A 669 8.94 -20.44 7.58
N ARG A 670 9.16 -19.83 8.75
CA ARG A 670 8.15 -19.02 9.46
C ARG A 670 8.24 -17.52 9.17
N TRP A 671 9.43 -17.05 8.81
CA TRP A 671 9.76 -15.62 8.70
C TRP A 671 10.14 -15.16 7.29
N ASP A 672 10.78 -16.01 6.49
CA ASP A 672 11.37 -15.65 5.18
C ASP A 672 10.44 -15.99 4.00
N ALA A 673 9.33 -16.69 4.24
CA ALA A 673 8.44 -17.17 3.18
C ALA A 673 6.98 -16.80 3.45
N PRO A 674 6.29 -16.09 2.54
CA PRO A 674 4.98 -16.57 2.15
C PRO A 674 5.17 -17.96 1.52
N PRO A 675 4.41 -18.99 1.91
CA PRO A 675 4.48 -20.30 1.29
C PRO A 675 4.30 -20.13 -0.23
N GLY A 676 5.26 -20.66 -0.99
CA GLY A 676 5.63 -20.20 -2.32
C GLY A 676 4.49 -19.77 -3.24
N ALA A 677 4.69 -18.64 -3.92
CA ALA A 677 3.98 -18.29 -5.15
C ALA A 677 4.00 -19.49 -6.14
N ASP A 678 5.10 -20.24 -6.15
CA ASP A 678 5.27 -21.46 -6.96
C ASP A 678 4.35 -22.63 -6.54
N SER A 679 3.84 -22.64 -5.30
CA SER A 679 2.84 -23.62 -4.85
C SER A 679 1.39 -23.14 -5.06
N ALA A 680 1.19 -21.84 -5.24
CA ALA A 680 -0.12 -21.24 -5.52
C ALA A 680 -0.50 -21.33 -7.01
N THR A 681 0.44 -21.65 -7.90
CA THR A 681 0.19 -21.76 -9.34
C THR A 681 -0.34 -23.13 -9.77
N ASP A 682 0.01 -24.22 -9.07
CA ASP A 682 -0.33 -25.59 -9.49
C ASP A 682 -1.51 -26.20 -8.73
N ALA A 683 -1.75 -25.76 -7.50
CA ALA A 683 -3.01 -26.05 -6.83
C ALA A 683 -3.86 -24.79 -6.98
N VAL A 684 -4.91 -24.85 -7.80
CA VAL A 684 -6.13 -24.08 -7.50
C VAL A 684 -6.44 -24.48 -6.06
N PRO A 685 -6.19 -23.62 -5.05
CA PRO A 685 -6.63 -23.97 -3.72
C PRO A 685 -8.14 -24.06 -3.89
N ASP A 686 -8.74 -25.21 -3.59
CA ASP A 686 -10.17 -25.23 -3.31
C ASP A 686 -10.41 -24.05 -2.36
N ASP A 687 -11.13 -23.03 -2.83
CA ASP A 687 -11.12 -21.63 -2.35
C ASP A 687 -11.53 -21.45 -0.88
N PHE A 688 -11.79 -22.57 -0.20
CA PHE A 688 -12.33 -22.73 1.14
C PHE A 688 -11.38 -23.40 2.14
N GLN A 689 -10.17 -23.83 1.76
CA GLN A 689 -9.24 -24.36 2.76
C GLN A 689 -8.65 -23.24 3.62
N VAL A 690 -9.31 -22.96 4.74
CA VAL A 690 -8.81 -22.11 5.82
C VAL A 690 -7.50 -22.70 6.31
N ARG A 691 -6.38 -22.03 6.04
CA ARG A 691 -5.09 -22.42 6.63
C ARG A 691 -5.14 -22.13 8.12
N THR A 692 -5.01 -23.18 8.93
CA THR A 692 -5.16 -23.09 10.39
C THR A 692 -3.98 -22.45 11.11
N THR A 693 -2.82 -22.26 10.44
CA THR A 693 -1.60 -21.75 11.09
C THR A 693 -1.12 -20.46 10.45
N PHE A 694 -1.28 -19.35 11.15
CA PHE A 694 -0.73 -18.05 10.78
C PHE A 694 0.80 -18.05 10.99
N ALA A 695 1.56 -17.72 9.94
CA ALA A 695 3.01 -17.52 10.01
C ALA A 695 3.31 -16.02 10.15
N PRO A 696 4.05 -15.57 11.18
CA PRO A 696 4.37 -14.15 11.38
C PRO A 696 5.04 -13.47 10.18
N GLY A 697 5.83 -14.22 9.40
CA GLY A 697 6.46 -13.71 8.16
C GLY A 697 5.45 -13.26 7.10
N THR A 698 4.23 -13.80 7.09
CA THR A 698 3.16 -13.34 6.18
C THR A 698 2.79 -11.88 6.43
N ALA A 699 2.90 -11.38 7.66
CA ALA A 699 2.63 -9.97 7.96
C ALA A 699 3.68 -9.02 7.35
N LEU A 700 4.91 -9.50 7.11
CA LEU A 700 5.96 -8.70 6.48
C LEU A 700 5.69 -8.42 4.99
N GLU A 701 4.73 -9.14 4.39
CA GLU A 701 4.25 -8.92 3.02
C GLU A 701 3.08 -7.94 2.94
N LEU A 702 2.60 -7.40 4.08
CA LEU A 702 1.62 -6.31 4.08
C LEU A 702 2.20 -5.07 3.37
N PRO A 703 1.34 -4.18 2.83
CA PRO A 703 1.77 -2.89 2.29
C PRO A 703 2.51 -2.08 3.36
N GLY A 704 3.64 -1.46 3.00
CA GLY A 704 4.53 -0.79 3.96
C GLY A 704 5.72 -1.66 4.39
N PRO A 705 5.58 -2.68 5.28
CA PRO A 705 6.71 -3.51 5.71
C PRO A 705 7.43 -4.12 4.52
N ARG A 706 6.67 -4.51 3.49
CA ARG A 706 7.23 -5.00 2.24
C ARG A 706 8.11 -3.98 1.53
N GLU A 707 7.67 -2.74 1.40
CA GLU A 707 8.46 -1.67 0.73
C GLU A 707 9.75 -1.37 1.49
N ARG A 708 9.71 -1.52 2.82
CA ARG A 708 10.86 -1.37 3.73
C ARG A 708 11.82 -2.56 3.71
N SER A 709 11.38 -3.74 3.26
CA SER A 709 12.21 -4.97 3.21
C SER A 709 13.47 -4.78 2.39
N ARG A 710 13.45 -3.97 1.33
CA ARG A 710 14.61 -3.69 0.48
C ARG A 710 15.78 -3.09 1.27
N ALA A 711 15.51 -2.02 2.02
CA ALA A 711 16.54 -1.38 2.83
C ALA A 711 17.01 -2.29 3.98
N VAL A 712 16.07 -3.02 4.60
CA VAL A 712 16.39 -4.02 5.63
C VAL A 712 17.34 -5.09 5.08
N ASN A 713 17.05 -5.65 3.91
CA ASN A 713 17.87 -6.67 3.26
C ASN A 713 19.27 -6.13 2.92
N ALA A 714 19.38 -4.89 2.46
CA ALA A 714 20.66 -4.27 2.14
C ALA A 714 21.53 -3.98 3.37
N LEU A 715 20.91 -3.48 4.44
CA LEU A 715 21.62 -3.26 5.71
C LEU A 715 22.16 -4.59 6.27
N ILE A 716 21.35 -5.66 6.23
CA ILE A 716 21.80 -6.99 6.66
C ILE A 716 22.90 -7.54 5.75
N ALA A 717 22.77 -7.34 4.42
CA ALA A 717 23.76 -7.79 3.45
C ALA A 717 25.11 -7.04 3.57
N SER A 718 25.12 -5.83 4.12
CA SER A 718 26.38 -5.11 4.40
C SER A 718 27.22 -5.79 5.48
N GLY A 719 26.64 -6.72 6.25
CA GLY A 719 27.33 -7.47 7.29
C GLY A 719 27.48 -6.72 8.61
N GLY A 720 27.21 -5.41 8.64
CA GLY A 720 27.24 -4.57 9.85
C GLY A 720 25.94 -4.55 10.65
N TRP A 721 24.90 -5.24 10.19
CA TRP A 721 23.57 -5.24 10.81
C TRP A 721 23.01 -6.63 10.99
N ALA A 722 22.31 -6.83 12.10
CA ALA A 722 21.40 -7.93 12.32
C ALA A 722 19.94 -7.43 12.31
N CYS A 723 19.02 -8.31 11.97
CA CYS A 723 17.59 -8.03 12.08
C CYS A 723 16.93 -9.03 13.02
N VAL A 724 16.34 -8.52 14.10
CA VAL A 724 15.64 -9.30 15.11
C VAL A 724 14.14 -9.23 14.83
N TYR A 725 13.55 -10.40 14.68
CA TYR A 725 12.12 -10.61 14.46
C TYR A 725 11.48 -11.14 15.73
N LEU A 726 10.45 -10.47 16.24
CA LEU A 726 9.73 -10.91 17.43
C LEU A 726 8.23 -10.95 17.12
N PHE A 727 7.56 -12.01 17.55
CA PHE A 727 6.10 -12.11 17.50
C PHE A 727 5.57 -12.04 18.93
N GLU A 728 5.02 -10.89 19.27
CA GLU A 728 4.44 -10.56 20.56
C GLU A 728 2.93 -10.75 20.53
N SER A 729 2.39 -11.39 21.56
CA SER A 729 0.97 -11.32 21.87
C SER A 729 0.82 -10.43 23.11
N SER A 730 0.13 -9.31 22.96
CA SER A 730 -0.09 -8.36 24.06
C SER A 730 -1.56 -8.39 24.50
N GLY A 731 -1.78 -8.36 25.83
CA GLY A 731 -3.09 -8.08 26.42
C GLY A 731 -3.41 -6.58 26.45
N HIS A 732 -2.50 -5.73 25.99
CA HIS A 732 -2.62 -4.28 25.99
C HIS A 732 -2.73 -3.78 24.55
N PRO A 733 -3.96 -3.65 24.02
CA PRO A 733 -4.18 -3.13 22.68
C PRO A 733 -3.74 -1.68 22.64
N SER A 734 -3.05 -1.32 21.57
CA SER A 734 -2.65 0.05 21.25
C SER A 734 -3.74 0.86 20.55
N LEU A 735 -4.83 0.22 20.18
CA LEU A 735 -6.02 0.84 19.63
C LEU A 735 -7.22 0.20 20.29
N ILE A 736 -8.02 1.00 20.98
CA ILE A 736 -9.23 0.54 21.65
C ILE A 736 -10.44 1.02 20.86
N ALA A 737 -11.35 0.10 20.59
CA ALA A 737 -12.68 0.40 20.08
C ALA A 737 -13.64 0.56 21.26
N ARG A 738 -14.39 1.66 21.29
CA ARG A 738 -15.43 1.90 22.31
C ARG A 738 -16.74 2.26 21.64
N ALA A 739 -17.80 1.56 22.02
CA ALA A 739 -19.16 1.88 21.61
C ALA A 739 -19.68 3.13 22.35
N ALA A 740 -20.20 4.10 21.61
CA ALA A 740 -20.77 5.33 22.13
C ALA A 740 -21.89 5.02 23.14
N GLY A 741 -21.80 5.61 24.34
CA GLY A 741 -22.80 5.45 25.40
C GLY A 741 -22.82 4.07 26.09
N SER A 742 -21.99 3.12 25.66
CA SER A 742 -21.87 1.81 26.30
C SER A 742 -20.72 1.81 27.32
N LYS A 743 -20.94 1.13 28.45
CA LYS A 743 -19.86 0.75 29.38
C LYS A 743 -19.18 -0.57 28.97
N VAL A 744 -19.71 -1.26 27.97
CA VAL A 744 -19.15 -2.52 27.48
C VAL A 744 -18.05 -2.20 26.47
N ASP A 745 -16.80 -2.33 26.92
CA ASP A 745 -15.63 -2.21 26.06
C ASP A 745 -15.50 -3.44 25.16
N PHE A 746 -14.91 -3.25 23.98
CA PHE A 746 -14.57 -4.35 23.09
C PHE A 746 -13.54 -5.26 23.77
N VAL A 747 -13.71 -6.57 23.64
CA VAL A 747 -12.63 -7.51 23.95
C VAL A 747 -11.58 -7.34 22.87
N ALA A 748 -10.49 -6.68 23.25
CA ALA A 748 -9.43 -6.32 22.33
C ALA A 748 -8.26 -7.29 22.44
N SER A 749 -7.74 -7.74 21.30
CA SER A 749 -6.52 -8.54 21.22
C SER A 749 -5.58 -7.92 20.21
N GLU A 750 -4.28 -7.88 20.53
CA GLU A 750 -3.26 -7.40 19.60
C GLU A 750 -2.11 -8.43 19.50
N SER A 751 -1.71 -8.68 18.25
CA SER A 751 -0.50 -9.40 17.91
C SER A 751 0.44 -8.44 17.20
N THR A 752 1.67 -8.32 17.67
CA THR A 752 2.68 -7.41 17.12
C THR A 752 3.86 -8.20 16.58
N VAL A 753 4.18 -7.98 15.31
CA VAL A 753 5.40 -8.41 14.66
C VAL A 753 6.40 -7.25 14.74
N TRP A 754 7.48 -7.44 15.48
CA TRP A 754 8.60 -6.50 15.51
C TRP A 754 9.65 -6.95 14.51
N ARG A 755 10.17 -6.00 13.72
CA ARG A 755 11.34 -6.16 12.86
C ARG A 755 12.34 -5.05 13.19
N ILE A 756 13.35 -5.40 13.97
CA ILE A 756 14.28 -4.44 14.59
C ILE A 756 15.66 -4.65 14.01
N LEU A 757 16.15 -3.67 13.26
CA LEU A 757 17.53 -3.61 12.79
C LEU A 757 18.43 -3.12 13.92
N VAL A 758 19.46 -3.91 14.23
CA VAL A 758 20.43 -3.65 15.30
C VAL A 758 21.83 -3.63 14.68
N PRO A 759 22.61 -2.55 14.88
CA PRO A 759 24.00 -2.52 14.42
C PRO A 759 24.82 -3.54 15.23
N LEU A 760 25.68 -4.27 14.55
CA LEU A 760 26.61 -5.21 15.16
C LEU A 760 27.86 -4.48 15.63
N ALA A 761 28.49 -4.97 16.70
CA ALA A 761 29.81 -4.47 17.08
C ALA A 761 30.84 -4.83 15.99
N PRO A 762 31.94 -4.06 15.82
CA PRO A 762 32.95 -4.34 14.79
C PRO A 762 33.48 -5.77 14.80
N GLU A 763 33.65 -6.36 15.99
CA GLU A 763 34.08 -7.75 16.20
C GLU A 763 33.00 -8.80 15.87
N GLU A 764 31.75 -8.38 15.73
CA GLU A 764 30.58 -9.22 15.42
C GLU A 764 30.13 -9.08 13.96
N CYS A 765 30.68 -8.10 13.22
CA CYS A 765 30.37 -7.88 11.82
C CYS A 765 30.68 -9.14 11.00
N VAL A 766 29.71 -9.53 10.17
CA VAL A 766 29.87 -10.64 9.22
C VAL A 766 30.42 -10.09 7.92
N LYS A 767 31.11 -10.94 7.13
CA LYS A 767 31.55 -10.53 5.79
C LYS A 767 30.36 -10.03 4.98
N PRO A 768 30.48 -8.86 4.31
CA PRO A 768 29.48 -8.39 3.38
C PRO A 768 29.12 -9.48 2.39
N GLN A 769 27.84 -9.67 2.18
CA GLN A 769 27.33 -10.61 1.20
C GLN A 769 26.88 -9.81 -0.02
N PRO A 770 27.07 -10.33 -1.24
CA PRO A 770 26.41 -9.74 -2.38
C PRO A 770 24.93 -9.74 -2.07
N LEU A 771 24.30 -8.57 -2.19
CA LEU A 771 22.84 -8.51 -2.27
C LEU A 771 22.43 -9.58 -3.28
N PRO A 772 21.43 -10.44 -2.95
CA PRO A 772 20.98 -11.45 -3.89
C PRO A 772 20.69 -10.70 -5.17
N ALA A 773 21.55 -10.90 -6.17
CA ALA A 773 21.30 -10.32 -7.46
C ALA A 773 19.90 -10.79 -7.79
N ALA A 774 19.09 -9.91 -8.38
CA ALA A 774 18.04 -10.43 -9.23
C ALA A 774 18.78 -11.23 -10.31
N GLU A 775 19.13 -12.48 -10.00
CA GLU A 775 19.58 -13.47 -10.95
C GLU A 775 18.35 -13.66 -11.81
N LEU A 776 18.22 -12.78 -12.80
CA LEU A 776 17.71 -13.17 -14.09
C LEU A 776 18.55 -14.40 -14.43
N LYS A 777 18.02 -15.57 -14.08
CA LYS A 777 18.38 -16.79 -14.77
C LYS A 777 18.17 -16.40 -16.21
N ASP A 778 19.27 -16.12 -16.91
CA ASP A 778 19.26 -15.95 -18.35
C ASP A 778 18.67 -17.25 -18.85
N SER A 779 17.36 -17.23 -19.07
CA SER A 779 16.61 -18.39 -19.47
C SER A 779 17.21 -18.68 -20.83
N LYS A 780 18.09 -19.70 -20.89
CA LYS A 780 18.69 -20.13 -22.15
C LYS A 780 17.52 -20.18 -23.13
N PRO A 781 17.57 -19.40 -24.24
CA PRO A 781 16.44 -19.32 -25.16
C PRO A 781 16.04 -20.75 -25.47
N PRO A 782 14.73 -21.10 -25.38
CA PRO A 782 14.28 -22.48 -25.48
C PRO A 782 14.94 -23.10 -26.68
N ARG A 783 15.81 -24.10 -26.43
CA ARG A 783 16.63 -24.74 -27.46
C ARG A 783 15.62 -25.23 -28.50
N LYS A 784 15.57 -24.59 -29.68
CA LYS A 784 14.64 -24.97 -30.75
C LYS A 784 14.91 -26.44 -31.05
N THR A 785 14.14 -27.34 -30.46
CA THR A 785 14.09 -28.73 -30.86
C THR A 785 13.50 -28.68 -32.25
N ARG A 786 14.36 -28.85 -33.27
CA ARG A 786 13.91 -29.16 -34.63
C ARG A 786 12.96 -30.34 -34.48
N LYS A 787 11.66 -30.12 -34.70
CA LYS A 787 10.76 -31.23 -34.96
C LYS A 787 11.29 -31.94 -36.22
N PRO A 788 11.38 -33.28 -36.21
CA PRO A 788 11.72 -34.04 -37.41
C PRO A 788 10.68 -33.82 -38.51
#